data_AF-A0A095ZL12-F1
#
_entry.id   AF-A0A095ZL12-F1
#
_cell.length_a   1.000
_cell.length_b   1.000
_cell.length_c   1.000
_cell.angle_alpha   90.00
_cell.angle_beta   90.00
_cell.angle_gamma   90.00
#
_symmetry.space_group_name_H-M   'P 1'
#
loop_
_entity.id
_entity.type
_entity.pdbx_description
1 polymer ?
#
loop_
_entity_poly.entity_id
_entity_poly.type
_entity_poly.pdbx_seq_one_letter_code
_entity_poly.pdbx_strand_id
1 'polypeptide(L)'
;MAKNCSICGKKLGFLDGKIVISDGVVCTPCWSSAGLDMGIQSLYSAKKRTTKQLKDMIEIEILKTEAEKSGLKKPHASAKSNSQRLRNPQNIAENIKAASAAKKAGKTPQEQKPIDIMLAVDKKKRVDFCCEGQPVINFDDLVNGREMIIGDGFINNNSKADLPEVRIACEFDPPIIDTGLIYYEAGTFAAGLQGRFEIDDPPINLEEYSKIKRTRNGKARFTLFIEEQEIHTEECLMKVKPAPADDMKKLMNAVMYEEEKNASGPVNVFLYATKDGQFEMDLMRHPELLYSMYSNGQEQLIGDVFVSNESNKALKNIQFEAKFTSNILSPISVFLGDVPAGENISFEVDDPTIDVDKLEMLTEIETCTATYKLLVNGKVAAESTGRITICPYNQWNAALILLPAYMTPNHPNIISVLKNASKWMLVNGMNPSLEGYQSDGKRVEQMIGAVYNAVKESNIIYSNPPASFFGPQRIRLCETVFEEKFATCMDMTILFASCLESFGLHPVLITAPGHIFAGVWLNSKGRLQEPVLSDAKLIQRYVEDGQLVAVECTAMNVGKDISYQEAKKIANNTLKAIADNNIPDHECIDVQIARSMGIRPLPIRVQHANQSFVPKTMPNEVKTKAKTKEQDQQNKAIEKVERSAKPIEVEKSAKPKEVENSVRPKEVNMPITKEPEHTVDNTSSENEVVYVKDDYKTFDEDLSYISIDNFYDKQSKKVLKDAIAKIVAVEGPISQPALIKTLINTTSLGRASKQITEHLDKLVAAADVKITRQSGVRFLWNQGTDPTEYVTYRLREQRNPEDICKYELKNAVCYLIQENGPMTKAEITKAMVEMFGYNRSSSKLVSGANDAIKAARELKAIEQIESNQFSLKKARV
;
A
#
# COMPACT_ATOMS: atom_id res chain seq x y z
N MET A 1 -29.38 23.66 28.85
CA MET A 1 -30.36 24.55 28.18
C MET A 1 -30.81 23.92 26.88
N ALA A 2 -32.03 24.18 26.41
CA ALA A 2 -32.45 23.72 25.08
C ALA A 2 -31.67 24.45 24.00
N LYS A 3 -30.96 23.71 23.13
CA LYS A 3 -30.31 24.26 21.94
C LYS A 3 -31.31 24.29 20.78
N ASN A 4 -31.24 25.32 19.95
CA ASN A 4 -32.02 25.39 18.71
C ASN A 4 -31.24 24.66 17.60
N CYS A 5 -31.96 24.10 16.63
CA CYS A 5 -31.36 23.57 15.42
C CYS A 5 -30.72 24.71 14.60
N SER A 6 -29.43 24.61 14.29
CA SER A 6 -28.69 25.63 13.50
C SER A 6 -29.20 25.80 12.06
N ILE A 7 -29.99 24.85 11.56
CA ILE A 7 -30.57 24.86 10.21
C ILE A 7 -31.99 25.45 10.23
N CYS A 8 -32.95 24.79 10.89
CA CYS A 8 -34.37 25.20 10.88
C CYS A 8 -34.83 26.03 12.09
N GLY A 9 -33.96 26.33 13.05
CA GLY A 9 -34.29 27.09 14.26
C GLY A 9 -35.16 26.34 15.30
N LYS A 10 -35.67 25.13 15.00
CA LYS A 10 -36.50 24.34 15.93
C LYS A 10 -35.79 24.16 17.27
N LYS A 11 -36.45 24.50 18.37
CA LYS A 11 -35.97 24.29 19.75
C LYS A 11 -35.97 22.79 20.07
N LEU A 12 -34.83 22.23 20.49
CA LEU A 12 -34.67 20.79 20.70
C LEU A 12 -34.74 20.42 22.19
N GLY A 13 -35.87 19.81 22.58
CA GLY A 13 -36.16 19.31 23.93
C GLY A 13 -35.35 18.05 24.27
N PHE A 14 -35.46 17.52 25.49
CA PHE A 14 -34.64 16.37 25.94
C PHE A 14 -34.84 15.12 25.08
N LEU A 15 -36.08 14.90 24.59
CA LEU A 15 -36.48 13.74 23.78
C LEU A 15 -36.34 13.96 22.25
N ASP A 16 -36.02 15.17 21.79
CA ASP A 16 -35.74 15.41 20.37
C ASP A 16 -34.34 14.86 20.01
N GLY A 17 -34.25 14.12 18.91
CA GLY A 17 -32.97 13.69 18.34
C GLY A 17 -32.08 14.88 17.97
N LYS A 18 -30.86 14.90 18.50
CA LYS A 18 -29.86 15.98 18.34
C LYS A 18 -28.57 15.41 17.82
N ILE A 19 -28.00 16.07 16.82
CA ILE A 19 -26.73 15.73 16.21
C ILE A 19 -25.80 16.92 16.41
N VAL A 20 -24.69 16.71 17.12
CA VAL A 20 -23.71 17.76 17.42
C VAL A 20 -22.77 17.89 16.22
N ILE A 21 -22.64 19.12 15.73
CA ILE A 21 -21.82 19.47 14.56
C ILE A 21 -20.75 20.49 14.98
N SER A 22 -19.79 20.80 14.10
CA SER A 22 -18.60 21.59 14.48
C SER A 22 -18.92 22.97 15.06
N ASP A 23 -19.98 23.62 14.55
CA ASP A 23 -20.40 24.97 14.90
C ASP A 23 -21.80 25.04 15.56
N GLY A 24 -22.39 23.91 15.95
CA GLY A 24 -23.80 23.90 16.35
C GLY A 24 -24.43 22.55 16.70
N VAL A 25 -25.76 22.50 16.59
CA VAL A 25 -26.55 21.26 16.76
C VAL A 25 -27.67 21.23 15.72
N VAL A 26 -27.90 20.08 15.10
CA VAL A 26 -28.91 19.86 14.07
C VAL A 26 -29.92 18.82 14.55
N CYS A 27 -31.17 18.96 14.12
CA CYS A 27 -32.23 17.98 14.40
C CYS A 27 -32.24 16.88 13.35
N THR A 28 -32.69 15.68 13.73
CA THR A 28 -32.69 14.52 12.81
C THR A 28 -33.43 14.77 11.48
N PRO A 29 -34.54 15.54 11.39
CA PRO A 29 -35.13 15.85 10.09
C PRO A 29 -34.22 16.67 9.17
N CYS A 30 -33.55 17.71 9.68
CA CYS A 30 -32.65 18.54 8.85
C CYS A 30 -31.37 17.80 8.48
N TRP A 31 -30.91 16.86 9.31
CA TRP A 31 -29.82 15.96 8.97
C TRP A 31 -30.20 15.02 7.84
N SER A 32 -31.38 14.39 7.92
CA SER A 32 -31.91 13.56 6.82
C SER A 32 -32.20 14.36 5.55
N SER A 33 -32.62 15.63 5.66
CA SER A 33 -32.78 16.52 4.51
C SER A 33 -31.46 16.87 3.81
N ALA A 34 -30.31 16.67 4.46
CA ALA A 34 -28.98 16.84 3.86
C ALA A 34 -28.48 15.55 3.15
N GLY A 35 -29.34 14.53 2.99
CA GLY A 35 -28.98 13.24 2.41
C GLY A 35 -28.21 12.31 3.36
N LEU A 36 -28.13 12.65 4.66
CA LEU A 36 -27.36 11.90 5.65
C LEU A 36 -28.24 10.96 6.48
N ASP A 37 -27.81 9.71 6.58
CA ASP A 37 -28.49 8.70 7.40
C ASP A 37 -28.18 8.86 8.91
N MET A 38 -28.92 8.12 9.74
CA MET A 38 -28.75 8.06 11.20
C MET A 38 -27.75 6.97 11.64
N GLY A 39 -26.98 6.41 10.71
CA GLY A 39 -25.99 5.38 10.97
C GLY A 39 -24.80 5.90 11.76
N ILE A 40 -24.12 4.99 12.45
CA ILE A 40 -23.01 5.31 13.36
C ILE A 40 -21.89 6.09 12.63
N GLN A 41 -21.49 5.67 11.43
CA GLN A 41 -20.47 6.35 10.62
C GLN A 41 -20.88 7.77 10.19
N SER A 42 -22.13 7.94 9.74
CA SER A 42 -22.70 9.25 9.40
C SER A 42 -22.65 10.18 10.62
N LEU A 43 -23.06 9.68 11.80
CA LEU A 43 -23.01 10.43 13.06
C LEU A 43 -21.58 10.73 13.55
N TYR A 44 -20.60 9.87 13.32
CA TYR A 44 -19.18 10.18 13.59
C TYR A 44 -18.68 11.37 12.75
N SER A 45 -19.10 11.46 11.48
CA SER A 45 -18.74 12.60 10.61
C SER A 45 -19.35 13.94 11.08
N ALA A 46 -20.40 13.92 11.91
CA ALA A 46 -21.16 15.12 12.27
C ALA A 46 -20.30 16.25 12.87
N LYS A 47 -19.38 15.91 13.79
CA LYS A 47 -18.47 16.89 14.41
C LYS A 47 -17.51 17.57 13.42
N LYS A 48 -17.32 17.01 12.22
CA LYS A 48 -16.48 17.58 11.15
C LYS A 48 -17.27 18.50 10.20
N ARG A 49 -18.60 18.49 10.24
CA ARG A 49 -19.47 19.29 9.35
C ARG A 49 -19.88 20.61 10.00
N THR A 50 -19.94 21.67 9.20
CA THR A 50 -20.48 22.99 9.59
C THR A 50 -21.97 23.12 9.28
N THR A 51 -22.63 24.07 9.93
CA THR A 51 -24.02 24.48 9.62
C THR A 51 -24.15 24.96 8.18
N LYS A 52 -23.09 25.56 7.61
CA LYS A 52 -23.07 25.99 6.20
C LYS A 52 -23.09 24.78 5.27
N GLN A 53 -22.13 23.85 5.40
CA GLN A 53 -22.04 22.66 4.55
C GLN A 53 -23.35 21.85 4.55
N LEU A 54 -24.00 21.70 5.70
CA LEU A 54 -25.29 20.99 5.75
C LEU A 54 -26.43 21.74 5.05
N LYS A 55 -26.42 23.08 5.02
CA LYS A 55 -27.39 23.86 4.21
C LYS A 55 -27.10 23.72 2.72
N ASP A 56 -25.82 23.78 2.34
CA ASP A 56 -25.37 23.59 0.96
C ASP A 56 -25.74 22.16 0.45
N MET A 57 -25.61 21.14 1.31
CA MET A 57 -26.07 19.76 1.04
C MET A 57 -27.59 19.64 0.93
N ILE A 58 -28.37 20.31 1.79
CA ILE A 58 -29.84 20.39 1.65
C ILE A 58 -30.23 21.05 0.33
N GLU A 59 -29.50 22.09 -0.11
CA GLU A 59 -29.75 22.74 -1.40
C GLU A 59 -29.46 21.78 -2.58
N ILE A 60 -28.41 20.96 -2.50
CA ILE A 60 -28.16 19.88 -3.47
C ILE A 60 -29.29 18.85 -3.49
N GLU A 61 -29.78 18.38 -2.33
CA GLU A 61 -30.92 17.45 -2.27
C GLU A 61 -32.22 18.07 -2.80
N ILE A 62 -32.44 19.37 -2.57
CA ILE A 62 -33.53 20.11 -3.19
C ILE A 62 -33.35 20.16 -4.71
N LEU A 63 -32.14 20.43 -5.22
CA LEU A 63 -31.87 20.43 -6.67
C LEU A 63 -32.05 19.04 -7.31
N LYS A 64 -31.61 17.96 -6.65
CA LYS A 64 -31.90 16.57 -7.05
C LYS A 64 -33.42 16.35 -7.12
N THR A 65 -34.13 16.66 -6.04
CA THR A 65 -35.60 16.48 -5.93
C THR A 65 -36.39 17.39 -6.89
N GLU A 66 -35.91 18.59 -7.20
CA GLU A 66 -36.55 19.49 -8.17
C GLU A 66 -36.30 19.05 -9.61
N ALA A 67 -35.13 18.48 -9.92
CA ALA A 67 -34.90 17.80 -11.20
C ALA A 67 -35.88 16.63 -11.38
N GLU A 68 -36.06 15.80 -10.34
CA GLU A 68 -37.04 14.69 -10.35
C GLU A 68 -38.49 15.18 -10.50
N LYS A 69 -38.86 16.29 -9.86
CA LYS A 69 -40.20 16.88 -9.97
C LYS A 69 -40.43 17.68 -11.25
N SER A 70 -39.38 18.07 -11.98
CA SER A 70 -39.50 18.88 -13.19
C SER A 70 -40.19 18.17 -14.37
N GLY A 71 -40.33 16.84 -14.31
CA GLY A 71 -41.22 16.05 -15.18
C GLY A 71 -42.73 16.32 -14.98
N LEU A 72 -43.12 17.11 -13.96
CA LEU A 72 -44.50 17.54 -13.69
C LEU A 72 -44.58 19.07 -13.63
N LYS A 73 -45.37 19.67 -14.52
CA LYS A 73 -45.41 21.14 -14.75
C LYS A 73 -45.94 21.95 -13.55
N LYS A 74 -45.24 23.05 -13.20
CA LYS A 74 -45.62 24.07 -12.19
C LYS A 74 -46.57 25.16 -12.75
N PRO A 75 -47.31 25.87 -11.87
CA PRO A 75 -47.08 27.31 -11.57
C PRO A 75 -47.30 27.67 -10.05
N HIS A 76 -47.08 28.88 -9.48
CA HIS A 76 -46.40 30.13 -9.91
C HIS A 76 -45.93 31.00 -8.68
N ALA A 77 -44.76 31.64 -8.81
CA ALA A 77 -44.39 33.01 -8.39
C ALA A 77 -44.39 33.57 -6.91
N SER A 78 -43.38 34.44 -6.68
CA SER A 78 -43.26 35.56 -5.70
C SER A 78 -42.71 35.25 -4.28
N ALA A 79 -41.88 36.08 -3.59
CA ALA A 79 -41.13 37.31 -3.96
C ALA A 79 -39.90 37.61 -3.03
N LYS A 80 -38.91 38.32 -3.61
CA LYS A 80 -37.86 39.24 -3.05
C LYS A 80 -37.56 39.35 -1.52
N SER A 81 -36.27 39.37 -1.16
CA SER A 81 -35.59 40.61 -0.68
C SER A 81 -34.06 40.52 -0.48
N ASN A 82 -33.33 41.43 -1.17
CA ASN A 82 -32.17 42.25 -0.77
C ASN A 82 -31.14 41.78 0.29
N SER A 83 -29.87 41.78 -0.13
CA SER A 83 -28.79 42.43 0.61
C SER A 83 -27.78 43.11 -0.35
N GLN A 84 -27.38 44.34 -0.02
CA GLN A 84 -26.37 45.09 -0.78
C GLN A 84 -25.61 46.00 0.20
N ARG A 85 -24.30 45.77 0.39
CA ARG A 85 -23.35 46.83 0.72
C ARG A 85 -21.90 46.41 0.46
N LEU A 86 -21.32 47.12 -0.51
CA LEU A 86 -19.89 47.26 -0.79
C LEU A 86 -19.31 48.31 0.23
N ARG A 87 -18.01 48.61 0.38
CA ARG A 87 -16.76 48.15 -0.27
C ARG A 87 -15.52 48.61 0.55
N ASN A 88 -14.41 47.89 0.37
CA ASN A 88 -13.01 48.36 0.30
C ASN A 88 -12.22 48.91 1.52
N PRO A 89 -10.86 48.88 1.44
CA PRO A 89 -9.95 48.94 2.60
C PRO A 89 -9.00 50.15 2.60
N GLN A 90 -8.34 50.40 3.75
CA GLN A 90 -7.07 51.15 3.84
C GLN A 90 -6.39 50.93 5.21
N ASN A 91 -5.09 51.22 5.28
CA ASN A 91 -4.21 51.25 6.47
C ASN A 91 -3.76 49.91 7.09
N ILE A 92 -2.90 49.18 6.38
CA ILE A 92 -1.82 48.39 6.98
C ILE A 92 -0.53 49.21 6.85
N ALA A 93 -0.24 50.07 7.84
CA ALA A 93 0.97 50.90 7.82
C ALA A 93 1.53 51.33 9.21
N GLU A 94 0.83 51.09 10.33
CA GLU A 94 1.22 51.66 11.65
C GLU A 94 1.45 50.65 12.79
N ASN A 95 1.17 49.35 12.61
CA ASN A 95 1.32 48.36 13.69
C ASN A 95 2.71 47.68 13.78
N ILE A 96 3.72 48.12 13.02
CA ILE A 96 5.10 47.64 13.13
C ILE A 96 5.96 48.69 13.86
N LYS A 97 5.67 48.92 15.15
CA LYS A 97 6.56 49.71 16.04
C LYS A 97 6.38 49.50 17.55
N ALA A 98 5.81 48.38 17.98
CA ALA A 98 5.57 48.07 19.40
C ALA A 98 5.93 46.61 19.77
N ALA A 99 7.14 46.16 19.44
CA ALA A 99 7.62 44.81 19.78
C ALA A 99 9.12 44.74 20.16
N SER A 100 9.70 45.84 20.68
CA SER A 100 11.14 45.92 20.97
C SER A 100 11.47 46.56 22.33
N ALA A 101 10.91 46.06 23.43
CA ALA A 101 11.28 46.50 24.79
C ALA A 101 10.89 45.54 25.95
N ALA A 102 11.07 44.21 25.83
CA ALA A 102 10.78 43.29 26.95
C ALA A 102 11.55 41.95 26.96
N LYS A 103 12.90 41.97 27.03
CA LYS A 103 13.69 40.79 27.51
C LYS A 103 15.05 41.22 28.08
N LYS A 104 15.06 41.74 29.30
CA LYS A 104 16.27 41.91 30.14
C LYS A 104 15.93 41.84 31.64
N ALA A 105 15.77 40.61 32.16
CA ALA A 105 16.05 40.20 33.55
C ALA A 105 15.52 38.77 33.76
N GLY A 106 16.33 37.91 34.38
CA GLY A 106 15.94 36.52 34.69
C GLY A 106 16.80 35.50 33.96
N LYS A 107 17.83 34.96 34.64
CA LYS A 107 18.53 33.76 34.19
C LYS A 107 17.59 32.56 34.39
N THR A 108 16.97 32.10 33.30
CA THR A 108 16.24 30.83 33.21
C THR A 108 17.14 29.74 32.62
N PRO A 109 16.84 28.44 32.82
CA PRO A 109 17.65 27.35 32.29
C PRO A 109 17.74 27.45 30.76
N GLN A 110 18.90 27.07 30.20
CA GLN A 110 19.26 27.20 28.77
C GLN A 110 18.03 27.12 27.85
N GLU A 111 17.69 28.24 27.20
CA GLU A 111 16.56 28.31 26.28
C GLU A 111 16.74 27.26 25.19
N GLN A 112 15.78 26.35 25.09
CA GLN A 112 15.73 25.32 24.05
C GLN A 112 15.38 26.03 22.75
N LYS A 113 16.34 26.11 21.83
CA LYS A 113 16.22 26.85 20.57
C LYS A 113 15.94 25.86 19.43
N PRO A 114 14.98 26.15 18.52
CA PRO A 114 14.77 25.35 17.30
C PRO A 114 16.02 25.38 16.41
N ILE A 115 16.08 24.54 15.38
CA ILE A 115 17.23 24.49 14.47
C ILE A 115 17.14 25.63 13.45
N ASP A 116 17.86 26.72 13.67
CA ASP A 116 18.03 27.75 12.63
C ASP A 116 19.05 27.23 11.59
N ILE A 117 18.76 27.43 10.31
CA ILE A 117 19.62 27.03 9.20
C ILE A 117 20.34 28.27 8.65
N MET A 118 21.67 28.24 8.58
CA MET A 118 22.48 29.38 8.13
C MET A 118 23.28 29.01 6.88
N LEU A 119 23.11 29.79 5.82
CA LEU A 119 23.83 29.62 4.55
C LEU A 119 24.55 30.93 4.17
N ALA A 120 25.87 30.89 4.08
CA ALA A 120 26.69 32.00 3.62
C ALA A 120 27.52 31.59 2.41
N VAL A 121 27.52 32.41 1.35
CA VAL A 121 28.35 32.16 0.16
C VAL A 121 29.34 33.29 0.00
N ASP A 122 30.63 32.95 -0.02
CA ASP A 122 31.70 33.94 -0.07
C ASP A 122 31.99 34.45 -1.50
N LYS A 123 32.85 35.46 -1.59
CA LYS A 123 33.26 36.07 -2.88
C LYS A 123 34.00 35.10 -3.83
N LYS A 124 34.39 33.91 -3.36
CA LYS A 124 35.04 32.83 -4.13
C LYS A 124 34.08 31.67 -4.44
N LYS A 125 32.77 31.84 -4.21
CA LYS A 125 31.73 30.79 -4.30
C LYS A 125 31.93 29.61 -3.34
N ARG A 126 32.66 29.78 -2.25
CA ARG A 126 32.68 28.78 -1.18
C ARG A 126 31.41 28.93 -0.36
N VAL A 127 30.71 27.84 -0.15
CA VAL A 127 29.52 27.79 0.69
C VAL A 127 29.94 27.38 2.10
N ASP A 128 29.46 28.14 3.07
CA ASP A 128 29.54 27.87 4.50
C ASP A 128 28.09 27.62 4.94
N PHE A 129 27.81 26.38 5.34
CA PHE A 129 26.47 25.92 5.70
C PHE A 129 26.55 25.37 7.12
N CYS A 130 25.78 25.92 8.04
CA CYS A 130 25.76 25.51 9.43
C CYS A 130 24.34 25.57 10.02
N CYS A 131 24.10 24.76 11.05
CA CYS A 131 22.82 24.69 11.74
C CYS A 131 23.04 25.03 13.22
N GLU A 132 22.27 25.98 13.76
CA GLU A 132 22.39 26.42 15.16
C GLU A 132 21.09 26.17 15.93
N GLY A 133 21.10 25.16 16.80
CA GLY A 133 19.99 24.85 17.69
C GLY A 133 20.18 23.55 18.47
N GLN A 134 19.24 23.29 19.38
CA GLN A 134 19.06 21.97 20.00
C GLN A 134 17.58 21.82 20.38
N PRO A 135 16.73 21.38 19.45
CA PRO A 135 15.31 21.21 19.69
C PRO A 135 15.07 20.06 20.68
N VAL A 136 13.95 20.14 21.37
CA VAL A 136 13.51 19.15 22.34
C VAL A 136 12.08 18.73 22.04
N ILE A 137 11.93 17.63 21.30
CA ILE A 137 10.62 17.04 21.05
C ILE A 137 10.14 16.42 22.36
N ASN A 138 8.95 16.82 22.81
CA ASN A 138 8.33 16.30 24.02
C ASN A 138 6.81 16.17 23.88
N PHE A 139 6.30 15.14 24.54
CA PHE A 139 4.92 14.69 24.41
C PHE A 139 3.86 15.75 24.77
N ASP A 140 4.12 16.58 25.77
CA ASP A 140 3.14 17.59 26.21
C ASP A 140 3.01 18.72 25.19
N ASP A 141 4.09 19.12 24.52
CA ASP A 141 4.03 20.14 23.48
C ASP A 141 3.42 19.60 22.18
N LEU A 142 3.75 18.37 21.81
CA LEU A 142 3.11 17.59 20.74
C LEU A 142 1.57 17.54 20.87
N VAL A 143 1.06 17.06 22.00
CA VAL A 143 -0.39 16.89 22.26
C VAL A 143 -1.14 18.23 22.25
N ASN A 144 -0.46 19.33 22.59
CA ASN A 144 -1.05 20.67 22.60
C ASN A 144 -0.79 21.47 21.30
N GLY A 145 -0.16 20.88 20.28
CA GLY A 145 0.16 21.55 19.01
C GLY A 145 1.13 22.74 19.18
N ARG A 146 2.12 22.62 20.08
CA ARG A 146 3.04 23.70 20.47
C ARG A 146 4.47 23.54 19.94
N GLU A 147 4.77 22.51 19.15
CA GLU A 147 6.12 22.27 18.67
C GLU A 147 6.45 23.07 17.40
N MET A 148 7.67 23.61 17.39
CA MET A 148 8.35 24.18 16.25
C MET A 148 9.76 23.59 16.25
N ILE A 149 10.07 22.70 15.31
CA ILE A 149 11.24 21.82 15.35
C ILE A 149 12.39 22.49 14.60
N ILE A 150 12.08 22.99 13.41
CA ILE A 150 12.99 23.76 12.59
C ILE A 150 12.66 25.23 12.81
N GLY A 151 13.71 26.03 12.96
CA GLY A 151 13.61 27.46 13.14
C GLY A 151 13.56 28.16 11.80
N ASP A 152 14.08 29.37 11.77
CA ASP A 152 14.13 30.13 10.53
C ASP A 152 15.42 29.87 9.77
N GLY A 153 15.32 29.93 8.46
CA GLY A 153 16.47 29.91 7.59
C GLY A 153 17.02 31.33 7.37
N PHE A 154 18.34 31.45 7.27
CA PHE A 154 19.04 32.72 7.05
C PHE A 154 20.05 32.55 5.90
N ILE A 155 19.97 33.40 4.86
CA ILE A 155 20.94 33.40 3.77
C ILE A 155 21.71 34.71 3.67
N ASN A 156 22.99 34.59 3.30
CA ASN A 156 23.88 35.68 2.96
C ASN A 156 24.75 35.35 1.73
N ASN A 157 24.23 35.62 0.51
CA ASN A 157 24.99 35.42 -0.74
C ASN A 157 25.88 36.63 -1.04
N ASN A 158 27.12 36.63 -0.54
CA ASN A 158 28.13 37.67 -0.84
C ASN A 158 28.92 37.42 -2.13
N SER A 159 28.53 36.42 -2.92
CA SER A 159 29.12 36.21 -4.24
C SER A 159 28.60 37.26 -5.23
N LYS A 160 29.30 37.42 -6.37
CA LYS A 160 28.89 38.33 -7.46
C LYS A 160 28.02 37.64 -8.52
N ALA A 161 27.47 36.47 -8.21
CA ALA A 161 26.72 35.65 -9.16
C ALA A 161 25.50 35.01 -8.50
N ASP A 162 24.48 34.81 -9.31
CA ASP A 162 23.32 34.04 -8.90
C ASP A 162 23.70 32.55 -8.82
N LEU A 163 23.07 31.80 -7.92
CA LEU A 163 23.23 30.37 -7.77
C LEU A 163 21.94 29.68 -8.25
N PRO A 164 21.96 28.90 -9.34
CA PRO A 164 20.77 28.19 -9.80
C PRO A 164 20.42 27.03 -8.87
N GLU A 165 19.10 26.81 -8.70
CA GLU A 165 18.52 25.60 -8.11
C GLU A 165 19.19 25.09 -6.82
N VAL A 166 19.11 25.88 -5.76
CA VAL A 166 19.58 25.46 -4.44
C VAL A 166 18.47 24.69 -3.73
N ARG A 167 18.78 23.51 -3.18
CA ARG A 167 17.84 22.66 -2.42
C ARG A 167 18.46 22.24 -1.09
N ILE A 168 17.67 22.08 -0.04
CA ILE A 168 18.12 21.58 1.27
C ILE A 168 17.30 20.33 1.60
N ALA A 169 17.93 19.17 1.73
CA ALA A 169 17.26 17.99 2.28
C ALA A 169 17.41 17.96 3.81
N CYS A 170 16.40 17.45 4.52
CA CYS A 170 16.47 17.16 5.95
C CYS A 170 16.12 15.68 6.19
N GLU A 171 16.97 14.98 6.95
CA GLU A 171 16.76 13.59 7.38
C GLU A 171 16.73 13.53 8.91
N PHE A 172 15.78 12.79 9.48
CA PHE A 172 15.68 12.58 10.93
C PHE A 172 16.01 11.13 11.30
N ASP A 173 16.86 10.95 12.32
CA ASP A 173 17.21 9.65 12.90
C ASP A 173 17.00 9.69 14.43
N PRO A 174 16.12 8.85 15.01
CA PRO A 174 15.18 7.93 14.34
C PRO A 174 14.08 8.67 13.53
N PRO A 175 13.40 8.00 12.59
CA PRO A 175 12.41 8.59 11.69
C PRO A 175 11.03 8.79 12.38
N ILE A 176 11.02 9.50 13.50
CA ILE A 176 9.78 9.91 14.21
C ILE A 176 9.05 11.07 13.54
N ILE A 177 9.69 11.68 12.55
CA ILE A 177 9.13 12.71 11.69
C ILE A 177 9.03 12.06 10.32
N ASP A 178 7.87 12.15 9.68
CA ASP A 178 7.74 11.67 8.31
C ASP A 178 8.73 12.42 7.42
N THR A 179 9.36 11.72 6.47
CA THR A 179 10.28 12.34 5.51
C THR A 179 9.51 13.16 4.47
N GLY A 180 8.87 14.23 4.92
CA GLY A 180 8.52 15.37 4.10
C GLY A 180 9.83 16.00 3.63
N LEU A 181 10.10 15.90 2.33
CA LEU A 181 11.21 16.62 1.72
C LEU A 181 10.98 18.11 1.93
N ILE A 182 11.85 18.75 2.71
CA ILE A 182 11.85 20.21 2.92
C ILE A 182 12.40 20.88 1.67
N TYR A 183 11.64 20.79 0.59
CA TYR A 183 11.90 21.55 -0.62
C TYR A 183 11.68 23.03 -0.31
N TYR A 184 12.74 23.72 0.14
CA TYR A 184 12.86 25.13 -0.18
C TYR A 184 12.67 25.27 -1.69
N GLU A 185 11.82 26.22 -2.12
CA GLU A 185 11.41 26.34 -3.52
C GLU A 185 12.62 26.29 -4.45
N ALA A 186 12.55 25.47 -5.51
CA ALA A 186 13.59 25.35 -6.51
C ALA A 186 13.79 26.71 -7.20
N GLY A 187 14.75 27.48 -6.69
CA GLY A 187 14.85 28.92 -6.94
C GLY A 187 16.29 29.38 -7.16
N THR A 188 16.41 30.45 -7.94
CA THR A 188 17.70 31.10 -8.21
C THR A 188 18.08 32.00 -7.04
N PHE A 189 19.15 31.65 -6.35
CA PHE A 189 19.70 32.43 -5.24
C PHE A 189 20.44 33.67 -5.76
N ALA A 190 19.73 34.81 -5.76
CA ALA A 190 20.25 36.06 -6.29
C ALA A 190 21.54 36.54 -5.61
N ALA A 191 22.46 37.12 -6.39
CA ALA A 191 23.68 37.74 -5.92
C ALA A 191 23.39 38.92 -4.97
N GLY A 192 24.05 38.97 -3.82
CA GLY A 192 23.84 40.02 -2.81
C GLY A 192 22.58 39.83 -1.95
N LEU A 193 21.84 38.73 -2.09
CA LEU A 193 20.68 38.44 -1.25
C LEU A 193 21.09 38.24 0.21
N GLN A 194 20.47 39.01 1.11
CA GLN A 194 20.52 38.85 2.56
C GLN A 194 19.09 38.83 3.09
N GLY A 195 18.70 37.75 3.76
CA GLY A 195 17.31 37.57 4.18
C GLY A 195 17.07 36.38 5.11
N ARG A 196 15.90 36.39 5.73
CA ARG A 196 15.33 35.32 6.54
C ARG A 196 14.19 34.68 5.76
N PHE A 197 14.08 33.35 5.81
CA PHE A 197 12.99 32.58 5.23
C PHE A 197 12.35 31.66 6.27
N GLU A 198 11.06 31.43 6.09
CA GLU A 198 10.25 30.55 6.92
C GLU A 198 10.35 29.11 6.38
N ILE A 199 10.26 28.12 7.27
CA ILE A 199 10.37 26.70 6.94
C ILE A 199 9.17 26.00 7.57
N ASP A 200 8.40 25.25 6.77
CA ASP A 200 7.27 24.48 7.29
C ASP A 200 7.75 23.29 8.14
N ASP A 201 7.18 23.11 9.33
CA ASP A 201 7.48 21.96 10.18
C ASP A 201 6.89 20.66 9.59
N PRO A 202 7.69 19.59 9.45
CA PRO A 202 7.22 18.30 8.96
C PRO A 202 6.35 17.55 10.00
N PRO A 203 5.37 16.75 9.58
CA PRO A 203 4.47 16.04 10.50
C PRO A 203 5.18 14.93 11.29
N ILE A 204 4.80 14.79 12.56
CA ILE A 204 5.38 13.80 13.49
C ILE A 204 4.56 12.52 13.47
N ASN A 205 5.22 11.38 13.27
CA ASN A 205 4.65 10.05 13.38
C ASN A 205 4.53 9.65 14.86
N LEU A 206 3.31 9.75 15.41
CA LEU A 206 3.00 9.42 16.81
C LEU A 206 3.26 7.95 17.17
N GLU A 207 3.14 7.04 16.20
CA GLU A 207 3.37 5.61 16.41
C GLU A 207 4.87 5.33 16.63
N GLU A 208 5.73 5.84 15.74
CA GLU A 208 7.19 5.77 15.90
C GLU A 208 7.67 6.54 17.15
N TYR A 209 7.05 7.69 17.46
CA TYR A 209 7.37 8.43 18.68
C TYR A 209 7.11 7.61 19.94
N SER A 210 6.04 6.80 19.97
CA SER A 210 5.73 5.91 21.09
C SER A 210 6.72 4.74 21.24
N LYS A 211 7.38 4.31 20.15
CA LYS A 211 8.36 3.21 20.14
C LYS A 211 9.71 3.61 20.74
N ILE A 212 10.02 4.92 20.86
CA ILE A 212 11.29 5.38 21.45
C ILE A 212 11.28 5.25 22.97
N LYS A 213 11.98 4.24 23.47
CA LYS A 213 12.37 4.16 24.88
C LYS A 213 13.39 5.26 25.22
N ARG A 214 13.26 5.80 26.44
CA ARG A 214 14.18 6.77 27.07
C ARG A 214 15.65 6.44 26.75
N THR A 215 16.32 7.24 25.90
CA THR A 215 17.76 7.64 25.96
C THR A 215 18.36 8.08 24.62
N ARG A 216 17.77 7.78 23.45
CA ARG A 216 18.34 8.25 22.17
C ARG A 216 18.01 9.73 21.94
N ASN A 217 19.03 10.57 22.07
CA ASN A 217 19.05 11.87 21.39
C ASN A 217 18.95 11.58 19.88
N GLY A 218 17.98 12.19 19.22
CA GLY A 218 17.86 12.11 17.78
C GLY A 218 18.90 12.99 17.08
N LYS A 219 18.98 12.85 15.76
CA LYS A 219 19.72 13.74 14.89
C LYS A 219 18.80 14.27 13.80
N ALA A 220 19.00 15.53 13.43
CA ALA A 220 18.55 16.08 12.17
C ALA A 220 19.80 16.31 11.31
N ARG A 221 19.88 15.66 10.15
CA ARG A 221 20.92 15.88 9.15
C ARG A 221 20.36 16.78 8.07
N PHE A 222 21.06 17.87 7.76
CA PHE A 222 20.71 18.75 6.66
C PHE A 222 21.78 18.64 5.57
N THR A 223 21.35 18.46 4.33
CA THR A 223 22.24 18.29 3.17
C THR A 223 21.88 19.33 2.11
N LEU A 224 22.87 20.15 1.75
CA LEU A 224 22.73 21.21 0.76
C LEU A 224 23.09 20.69 -0.63
N PHE A 225 22.20 20.92 -1.59
CA PHE A 225 22.43 20.71 -3.01
C PHE A 225 22.43 22.03 -3.77
N ILE A 226 23.27 22.11 -4.80
CA ILE A 226 23.18 23.13 -5.86
C ILE A 226 23.07 22.35 -7.17
N GLU A 227 22.01 22.62 -7.94
CA GLU A 227 21.57 21.76 -9.05
C GLU A 227 21.37 20.30 -8.57
N GLU A 228 22.16 19.35 -9.08
CA GLU A 228 22.16 17.94 -8.66
C GLU A 228 23.37 17.56 -7.79
N GLN A 229 24.25 18.50 -7.45
CA GLN A 229 25.47 18.21 -6.67
C GLN A 229 25.27 18.49 -5.17
N GLU A 230 25.58 17.48 -4.34
CA GLU A 230 25.75 17.66 -2.90
C GLU A 230 26.98 18.55 -2.63
N ILE A 231 26.78 19.64 -1.89
CA ILE A 231 27.80 20.66 -1.62
C ILE A 231 28.33 20.58 -0.18
N HIS A 232 27.45 20.41 0.80
CA HIS A 232 27.81 20.28 2.22
C HIS A 232 26.70 19.57 3.00
N THR A 233 27.06 18.93 4.11
CA THR A 233 26.14 18.24 5.02
C THR A 233 26.48 18.59 6.47
N GLU A 234 25.47 18.92 7.28
CA GLU A 234 25.60 19.20 8.72
C GLU A 234 24.64 18.36 9.55
N GLU A 235 25.01 18.08 10.81
CA GLU A 235 24.19 17.30 11.74
C GLU A 235 23.94 18.06 13.05
N CYS A 236 22.67 18.29 13.37
CA CYS A 236 22.23 18.82 14.65
C CYS A 236 21.76 17.72 15.61
N LEU A 237 22.09 17.87 16.90
CA LEU A 237 21.62 17.01 17.98
C LEU A 237 20.25 17.46 18.49
N MET A 238 19.27 16.57 18.40
CA MET A 238 17.92 16.73 18.93
C MET A 238 17.75 15.90 20.20
N LYS A 239 16.93 16.37 21.15
CA LYS A 239 16.59 15.60 22.36
C LYS A 239 15.14 15.12 22.28
N VAL A 240 14.93 13.82 22.38
CA VAL A 240 13.59 13.23 22.51
C VAL A 240 13.30 12.99 23.99
N LYS A 241 12.26 13.65 24.52
CA LYS A 241 11.75 13.42 25.90
C LYS A 241 10.46 12.59 25.84
N PRO A 242 10.53 11.27 26.05
CA PRO A 242 9.34 10.44 26.06
C PRO A 242 8.46 10.75 27.28
N ALA A 243 7.16 10.53 27.14
CA ALA A 243 6.18 10.77 28.18
C ALA A 243 6.46 9.95 29.46
N PRO A 244 5.90 10.37 30.62
CA PRO A 244 5.68 9.47 31.74
C PRO A 244 4.81 8.28 31.31
N ALA A 245 5.12 7.07 31.80
CA ALA A 245 4.44 5.85 31.38
C ALA A 245 2.92 5.89 31.63
N ASP A 246 2.50 6.53 32.72
CA ASP A 246 1.09 6.69 33.07
C ASP A 246 0.34 7.63 32.12
N ASP A 247 1.02 8.64 31.56
CA ASP A 247 0.40 9.61 30.65
C ASP A 247 0.40 9.10 29.20
N MET A 248 1.42 8.34 28.80
CA MET A 248 1.38 7.55 27.57
C MET A 248 0.24 6.51 27.61
N LYS A 249 0.09 5.79 28.74
CA LYS A 249 -1.00 4.82 28.94
C LYS A 249 -2.37 5.49 28.93
N LYS A 250 -2.53 6.66 29.56
CA LYS A 250 -3.77 7.46 29.46
C LYS A 250 -4.05 7.94 28.04
N LEU A 251 -3.05 8.38 27.27
CA LEU A 251 -3.28 8.91 25.93
C LEU A 251 -3.54 7.79 24.90
N MET A 252 -2.85 6.65 24.99
CA MET A 252 -3.20 5.46 24.21
C MET A 252 -4.64 5.03 24.53
N ASN A 253 -5.03 5.06 25.82
CA ASN A 253 -6.40 4.79 26.26
C ASN A 253 -7.43 5.86 25.83
N ALA A 254 -7.02 7.09 25.47
CA ALA A 254 -7.91 8.21 25.15
C ALA A 254 -7.96 8.60 23.67
N VAL A 255 -6.94 8.27 22.89
CA VAL A 255 -6.81 8.59 21.46
C VAL A 255 -6.99 7.36 20.57
N MET A 256 -6.58 6.17 21.02
CA MET A 256 -6.61 4.95 20.19
C MET A 256 -7.77 3.99 20.58
N TYR A 257 -8.11 3.92 21.87
CA TYR A 257 -8.81 2.76 22.45
C TYR A 257 -10.32 2.62 22.18
N GLU A 258 -11.02 3.65 21.68
CA GLU A 258 -12.42 3.52 21.22
C GLU A 258 -12.56 3.71 19.70
N GLU A 259 -11.77 4.60 19.08
CA GLU A 259 -11.86 4.85 17.63
C GLU A 259 -11.16 3.75 16.82
N GLU A 260 -9.91 3.37 17.13
CA GLU A 260 -9.25 2.26 16.41
C GLU A 260 -9.77 0.89 16.82
N LYS A 261 -10.10 0.70 18.10
CA LYS A 261 -10.60 -0.59 18.61
C LYS A 261 -11.89 -1.03 17.91
N ASN A 262 -12.66 -0.08 17.37
CA ASN A 262 -13.89 -0.33 16.62
C ASN A 262 -13.77 -0.02 15.11
N ALA A 263 -12.59 0.36 14.62
CA ALA A 263 -12.37 0.56 13.20
C ALA A 263 -12.38 -0.77 12.43
N SER A 264 -12.77 -0.73 11.15
CA SER A 264 -12.58 -1.87 10.25
C SER A 264 -11.10 -1.99 9.87
N GLY A 265 -10.58 -3.21 9.83
CA GLY A 265 -9.21 -3.51 9.46
C GLY A 265 -8.67 -4.80 10.11
N PRO A 266 -7.45 -5.24 9.75
CA PRO A 266 -6.84 -6.43 10.33
C PRO A 266 -6.76 -6.36 11.85
N VAL A 267 -7.00 -7.50 12.52
CA VAL A 267 -6.88 -7.58 13.98
C VAL A 267 -5.42 -7.56 14.37
N ASN A 268 -5.02 -6.47 15.03
CA ASN A 268 -3.74 -6.39 15.72
C ASN A 268 -3.90 -7.01 17.11
N VAL A 269 -2.97 -7.90 17.47
CA VAL A 269 -3.00 -8.64 18.74
C VAL A 269 -1.87 -8.15 19.63
N PHE A 270 -2.18 -7.66 20.82
CA PHE A 270 -1.19 -7.08 21.73
C PHE A 270 -1.06 -7.91 23.00
N LEU A 271 0.14 -8.44 23.29
CA LEU A 271 0.48 -9.11 24.53
C LEU A 271 1.35 -8.21 25.41
N TYR A 272 0.95 -8.06 26.66
CA TYR A 272 1.69 -7.30 27.67
C TYR A 272 2.09 -8.24 28.82
N ALA A 273 3.39 -8.52 28.95
CA ALA A 273 3.93 -9.18 30.12
C ALA A 273 4.34 -8.12 31.15
N THR A 274 3.61 -8.04 32.27
CA THR A 274 3.83 -7.02 33.30
C THR A 274 5.08 -7.31 34.13
N LYS A 275 5.55 -6.31 34.89
CA LYS A 275 6.67 -6.44 35.83
C LYS A 275 6.46 -7.55 36.87
N ASP A 276 5.21 -7.81 37.24
CA ASP A 276 4.82 -8.84 38.20
C ASP A 276 4.69 -10.24 37.57
N GLY A 277 4.96 -10.37 36.26
CA GLY A 277 4.89 -11.64 35.53
C GLY A 277 3.49 -12.09 35.15
N GLN A 278 2.50 -11.18 35.22
CA GLN A 278 1.16 -11.42 34.67
C GLN A 278 1.14 -11.10 33.17
N PHE A 279 0.21 -11.71 32.44
CA PHE A 279 0.02 -11.47 31.02
C PHE A 279 -1.38 -10.90 30.77
N GLU A 280 -1.45 -9.78 30.05
CA GLU A 280 -2.69 -9.19 29.53
C GLU A 280 -2.65 -9.26 28.01
N MET A 281 -3.80 -9.47 27.36
CA MET A 281 -3.91 -9.40 25.91
C MET A 281 -5.08 -8.53 25.48
N ASP A 282 -4.83 -7.62 24.54
CA ASP A 282 -5.85 -6.80 23.90
C ASP A 282 -5.92 -7.04 22.38
N LEU A 283 -7.10 -6.78 21.82
CA LEU A 283 -7.40 -6.88 20.40
C LEU A 283 -7.87 -5.52 19.91
N MET A 284 -7.31 -5.05 18.78
CA MET A 284 -7.74 -3.83 18.12
C MET A 284 -8.28 -4.13 16.72
N ARG A 285 -9.26 -3.32 16.30
CA ARG A 285 -10.01 -3.40 15.03
C ARG A 285 -10.93 -4.63 14.92
N HIS A 286 -11.89 -4.54 13.99
CA HIS A 286 -12.72 -5.68 13.58
C HIS A 286 -12.44 -5.96 12.09
N PRO A 287 -12.01 -7.18 11.72
CA PRO A 287 -11.65 -7.50 10.34
C PRO A 287 -12.88 -7.94 9.57
N GLU A 288 -12.90 -7.58 8.30
CA GLU A 288 -13.96 -7.92 7.36
C GLU A 288 -13.35 -8.75 6.21
N LEU A 289 -13.78 -10.00 6.04
CA LEU A 289 -13.44 -10.78 4.86
C LEU A 289 -14.44 -10.47 3.75
N LEU A 290 -14.06 -9.57 2.84
CA LEU A 290 -14.76 -9.41 1.57
C LEU A 290 -14.24 -10.40 0.52
N TYR A 291 -15.15 -10.96 -0.27
CA TYR A 291 -14.76 -11.73 -1.45
C TYR A 291 -13.95 -10.88 -2.45
N SER A 292 -14.20 -9.56 -2.55
CA SER A 292 -13.41 -8.64 -3.37
C SER A 292 -12.00 -8.37 -2.82
N MET A 293 -11.75 -8.59 -1.52
CA MET A 293 -10.40 -8.59 -0.95
C MET A 293 -9.69 -9.90 -1.30
N TYR A 294 -10.35 -11.04 -1.07
CA TYR A 294 -9.85 -12.38 -1.43
C TYR A 294 -9.44 -12.47 -2.91
N SER A 295 -10.36 -12.13 -3.83
CA SER A 295 -10.14 -12.28 -5.28
C SER A 295 -9.07 -11.35 -5.87
N ASN A 296 -8.65 -10.33 -5.11
CA ASN A 296 -7.60 -9.37 -5.47
C ASN A 296 -6.34 -9.47 -4.59
N GLY A 297 -6.24 -10.51 -3.74
CA GLY A 297 -5.10 -10.73 -2.86
C GLY A 297 -4.89 -9.63 -1.79
N GLN A 298 -5.93 -8.82 -1.50
CA GLN A 298 -5.90 -7.71 -0.54
C GLN A 298 -6.43 -8.14 0.84
N GLU A 299 -6.20 -9.40 1.21
CA GLU A 299 -6.66 -10.00 2.45
C GLU A 299 -5.88 -9.45 3.64
N GLN A 300 -6.60 -9.07 4.70
CA GLN A 300 -6.07 -8.50 5.94
C GLN A 300 -6.98 -8.84 7.11
N LEU A 301 -6.97 -10.10 7.58
CA LEU A 301 -7.77 -10.53 8.74
C LEU A 301 -6.98 -10.46 10.04
N ILE A 302 -5.70 -10.83 9.97
CA ILE A 302 -4.73 -10.77 11.06
C ILE A 302 -3.66 -9.76 10.67
N GLY A 303 -3.40 -8.82 11.58
CA GLY A 303 -2.32 -7.86 11.44
C GLY A 303 -1.10 -8.29 12.22
N ASP A 304 -0.38 -7.32 12.75
CA ASP A 304 0.81 -7.55 13.55
C ASP A 304 0.45 -8.11 14.94
N VAL A 305 1.27 -9.07 15.40
CA VAL A 305 1.25 -9.54 16.79
C VAL A 305 2.35 -8.82 17.56
N PHE A 306 1.96 -7.90 18.43
CA PHE A 306 2.85 -7.12 19.26
C PHE A 306 3.06 -7.79 20.62
N VAL A 307 4.32 -7.91 21.05
CA VAL A 307 4.67 -8.39 22.39
C VAL A 307 5.52 -7.34 23.11
N SER A 308 4.97 -6.79 24.19
CA SER A 308 5.65 -5.91 25.13
C SER A 308 6.03 -6.69 26.39
N ASN A 309 7.32 -6.80 26.69
CA ASN A 309 7.83 -7.51 27.86
C ASN A 309 8.41 -6.54 28.89
N GLU A 310 7.59 -6.07 29.83
CA GLU A 310 8.05 -5.24 30.96
C GLU A 310 8.65 -6.07 32.11
N SER A 311 8.61 -7.40 32.02
CA SER A 311 9.16 -8.28 33.05
C SER A 311 10.69 -8.29 33.06
N ASN A 312 11.27 -8.71 34.19
CA ASN A 312 12.73 -8.85 34.35
C ASN A 312 13.30 -10.14 33.75
N LYS A 313 12.53 -10.89 32.94
CA LYS A 313 12.92 -12.16 32.32
C LYS A 313 12.64 -12.13 30.83
N ALA A 314 13.48 -12.78 30.04
CA ALA A 314 13.17 -13.00 28.62
C ALA A 314 11.98 -13.96 28.49
N LEU A 315 11.01 -13.60 27.66
CA LEU A 315 9.98 -14.53 27.20
C LEU A 315 10.62 -15.44 26.15
N LYS A 316 10.36 -16.74 26.27
CA LYS A 316 10.95 -17.78 25.42
C LYS A 316 9.88 -18.61 24.75
N ASN A 317 10.14 -19.01 23.51
CA ASN A 317 9.26 -19.86 22.72
C ASN A 317 7.82 -19.33 22.69
N ILE A 318 7.64 -18.11 22.19
CA ILE A 318 6.33 -17.51 21.98
C ILE A 318 5.68 -18.14 20.74
N GLN A 319 4.44 -18.59 20.91
CA GLN A 319 3.63 -19.18 19.85
C GLN A 319 2.24 -18.53 19.85
N PHE A 320 1.78 -18.13 18.67
CA PHE A 320 0.46 -17.58 18.43
C PHE A 320 -0.46 -18.64 17.85
N GLU A 321 -1.68 -18.74 18.37
CA GLU A 321 -2.76 -19.53 17.77
C GLU A 321 -3.98 -18.65 17.54
N ALA A 322 -4.66 -18.86 16.42
CA ALA A 322 -6.02 -18.35 16.21
C ALA A 322 -6.94 -19.49 15.74
N LYS A 323 -8.11 -19.59 16.36
CA LYS A 323 -9.14 -20.61 16.05
C LYS A 323 -10.45 -19.92 15.77
N PHE A 324 -11.16 -20.40 14.76
CA PHE A 324 -12.34 -19.75 14.19
C PHE A 324 -13.57 -20.63 14.38
N THR A 325 -14.73 -20.03 14.67
CA THR A 325 -16.01 -20.77 14.69
C THR A 325 -16.54 -21.04 13.29
N SER A 326 -16.16 -20.21 12.31
CA SER A 326 -16.48 -20.43 10.89
C SER A 326 -15.64 -21.57 10.33
N ASN A 327 -16.25 -22.42 9.50
CA ASN A 327 -15.56 -23.44 8.73
C ASN A 327 -15.03 -22.92 7.38
N ILE A 328 -15.14 -21.61 7.12
CA ILE A 328 -14.50 -20.89 6.01
C ILE A 328 -13.03 -20.60 6.33
N LEU A 329 -12.68 -20.36 7.60
CA LEU A 329 -11.33 -19.99 8.03
C LEU A 329 -10.62 -21.17 8.69
N SER A 330 -9.45 -21.54 8.16
CA SER A 330 -8.60 -22.57 8.77
C SER A 330 -7.91 -22.03 10.03
N PRO A 331 -7.80 -22.82 11.12
CA PRO A 331 -7.06 -22.40 12.30
C PRO A 331 -5.57 -22.24 11.98
N ILE A 332 -4.91 -21.29 12.63
CA ILE A 332 -3.47 -21.04 12.48
C ILE A 332 -2.72 -21.31 13.78
N SER A 333 -1.45 -21.66 13.65
CA SER A 333 -0.50 -21.82 14.76
C SER A 333 0.89 -21.46 14.25
N VAL A 334 1.48 -20.39 14.79
CA VAL A 334 2.71 -19.76 14.27
C VAL A 334 3.69 -19.55 15.43
N PHE A 335 4.95 -19.95 15.22
CA PHE A 335 6.03 -19.67 16.16
C PHE A 335 6.59 -18.27 15.92
N LEU A 336 6.58 -17.42 16.95
CA LEU A 336 7.04 -16.02 16.86
C LEU A 336 8.50 -15.86 17.32
N GLY A 337 8.97 -16.73 18.21
CA GLY A 337 10.35 -16.67 18.73
C GLY A 337 10.44 -16.16 20.16
N ASP A 338 11.47 -15.37 20.46
CA ASP A 338 11.83 -14.94 21.81
C ASP A 338 11.76 -13.41 21.94
N VAL A 339 11.38 -12.91 23.13
CA VAL A 339 11.36 -11.48 23.44
C VAL A 339 12.23 -11.20 24.66
N PRO A 340 13.33 -10.43 24.54
CA PRO A 340 14.20 -10.09 25.67
C PRO A 340 13.48 -9.38 26.82
N ALA A 341 14.08 -9.41 28.01
CA ALA A 341 13.58 -8.67 29.17
C ALA A 341 13.60 -7.15 28.91
N GLY A 342 12.48 -6.47 29.17
CA GLY A 342 12.36 -5.04 28.91
C GLY A 342 12.17 -4.64 27.45
N GLU A 343 11.95 -5.58 26.52
CA GLU A 343 11.82 -5.31 25.08
C GLU A 343 10.41 -5.39 24.50
N ASN A 344 10.20 -4.68 23.38
CA ASN A 344 8.94 -4.64 22.64
C ASN A 344 9.22 -5.07 21.19
N ILE A 345 8.53 -6.09 20.69
CA ILE A 345 8.73 -6.64 19.34
C ILE A 345 7.39 -6.76 18.63
N SER A 346 7.35 -6.46 17.33
CA SER A 346 6.23 -6.81 16.45
C SER A 346 6.59 -8.04 15.61
N PHE A 347 5.61 -8.89 15.35
CA PHE A 347 5.73 -10.07 14.51
C PHE A 347 4.65 -10.05 13.41
N GLU A 348 5.08 -10.08 12.14
CA GLU A 348 4.17 -10.32 11.02
C GLU A 348 3.57 -11.74 11.14
N VAL A 349 2.26 -11.88 10.90
CA VAL A 349 1.57 -13.17 10.86
C VAL A 349 0.75 -13.29 9.59
N ASP A 350 0.88 -14.43 8.89
CA ASP A 350 0.08 -14.73 7.71
C ASP A 350 -1.40 -14.96 8.05
N ASP A 351 -2.28 -14.46 7.19
CA ASP A 351 -3.73 -14.70 7.25
C ASP A 351 -4.10 -16.20 7.19
N PRO A 352 -5.22 -16.60 7.82
CA PRO A 352 -5.72 -17.97 7.75
C PRO A 352 -6.03 -18.40 6.32
N THR A 353 -5.88 -19.69 6.04
CA THR A 353 -6.30 -20.26 4.75
C THR A 353 -7.83 -20.27 4.66
N ILE A 354 -8.37 -19.75 3.56
CA ILE A 354 -9.79 -19.58 3.30
C ILE A 354 -10.31 -20.70 2.39
N ASP A 355 -11.42 -21.30 2.79
CA ASP A 355 -12.20 -22.22 1.96
C ASP A 355 -13.05 -21.42 0.96
N VAL A 356 -12.55 -21.39 -0.28
CA VAL A 356 -13.10 -20.58 -1.37
C VAL A 356 -14.49 -21.05 -1.78
N ASP A 357 -14.71 -22.37 -1.87
CA ASP A 357 -15.99 -22.95 -2.26
C ASP A 357 -17.09 -22.53 -1.28
N LYS A 358 -16.80 -22.54 0.03
CA LYS A 358 -17.74 -22.05 1.06
C LYS A 358 -17.94 -20.54 1.00
N LEU A 359 -16.87 -19.76 0.84
CA LEU A 359 -16.98 -18.30 0.73
C LEU A 359 -17.80 -17.89 -0.50
N GLU A 360 -17.68 -18.63 -1.60
CA GLU A 360 -18.46 -18.37 -2.82
C GLU A 360 -19.95 -18.66 -2.67
N MET A 361 -20.31 -19.66 -1.87
CA MET A 361 -21.69 -20.03 -1.56
C MET A 361 -22.34 -19.14 -0.48
N LEU A 362 -21.58 -18.26 0.16
CA LEU A 362 -22.10 -17.39 1.22
C LEU A 362 -23.07 -16.34 0.65
N THR A 363 -24.33 -16.38 1.09
CA THR A 363 -25.42 -15.49 0.66
C THR A 363 -25.70 -14.34 1.63
N GLU A 364 -25.39 -14.54 2.91
CA GLU A 364 -25.67 -13.61 4.02
C GLU A 364 -24.39 -13.35 4.82
N ILE A 365 -24.34 -12.25 5.58
CA ILE A 365 -23.17 -11.94 6.41
C ILE A 365 -23.06 -12.94 7.56
N GLU A 366 -21.91 -13.59 7.69
CA GLU A 366 -21.59 -14.49 8.80
C GLU A 366 -20.72 -13.77 9.83
N THR A 367 -21.08 -13.85 11.13
CA THR A 367 -20.21 -13.40 12.21
C THR A 367 -19.42 -14.59 12.76
N CYS A 368 -18.15 -14.67 12.41
CA CYS A 368 -17.21 -15.63 12.98
C CYS A 368 -16.66 -15.11 14.31
N THR A 369 -16.59 -15.96 15.33
CA THR A 369 -15.80 -15.65 16.54
C THR A 369 -14.39 -16.22 16.36
N ALA A 370 -13.38 -15.39 16.59
CA ALA A 370 -11.97 -15.79 16.57
C ALA A 370 -11.43 -15.82 17.99
N THR A 371 -10.93 -16.97 18.44
CA THR A 371 -10.21 -17.13 19.70
C THR A 371 -8.71 -17.06 19.42
N TYR A 372 -8.08 -16.00 19.91
CA TYR A 372 -6.64 -15.78 19.83
C TYR A 372 -5.99 -16.25 21.13
N LYS A 373 -4.85 -16.94 21.03
CA LYS A 373 -4.04 -17.37 22.18
C LYS A 373 -2.58 -17.06 21.93
N LEU A 374 -1.90 -16.60 22.96
CA LEU A 374 -0.44 -16.53 22.98
C LEU A 374 0.08 -17.45 24.06
N LEU A 375 0.97 -18.35 23.66
CA LEU A 375 1.62 -19.33 24.50
C LEU A 375 3.09 -18.90 24.71
N VAL A 376 3.59 -19.07 25.92
CA VAL A 376 5.00 -18.87 26.28
C VAL A 376 5.52 -20.17 26.86
N ASN A 377 6.58 -20.74 26.27
CA ASN A 377 7.09 -22.08 26.61
C ASN A 377 5.99 -23.16 26.63
N GLY A 378 5.10 -23.15 25.63
CA GLY A 378 4.02 -24.13 25.46
C GLY A 378 2.86 -24.04 26.47
N LYS A 379 2.82 -23.00 27.32
CA LYS A 379 1.70 -22.72 28.22
C LYS A 379 0.96 -21.48 27.74
N VAL A 380 -0.37 -21.51 27.72
CA VAL A 380 -1.19 -20.33 27.42
C VAL A 380 -0.85 -19.24 28.44
N ALA A 381 -0.31 -18.13 27.94
CA ALA A 381 0.01 -16.94 28.71
C ALA A 381 -1.20 -16.00 28.74
N ALA A 382 -1.84 -15.78 27.58
CA ALA A 382 -3.08 -15.02 27.46
C ALA A 382 -4.00 -15.56 26.36
N GLU A 383 -5.29 -15.27 26.49
CA GLU A 383 -6.36 -15.66 25.57
C GLU A 383 -7.40 -14.53 25.49
N SER A 384 -7.91 -14.27 24.29
CA SER A 384 -8.93 -13.24 24.03
C SER A 384 -9.76 -13.62 22.80
N THR A 385 -10.96 -13.06 22.68
CA THR A 385 -11.89 -13.39 21.59
C THR A 385 -12.33 -12.15 20.82
N GLY A 386 -12.03 -12.12 19.53
CA GLY A 386 -12.51 -11.11 18.58
C GLY A 386 -13.68 -11.63 17.75
N ARG A 387 -14.29 -10.73 16.97
CA ARG A 387 -15.23 -11.07 15.90
C ARG A 387 -14.57 -10.84 14.56
N ILE A 388 -14.93 -11.63 13.56
CA ILE A 388 -14.57 -11.46 12.15
C ILE A 388 -15.90 -11.45 11.38
N THR A 389 -16.10 -10.43 10.56
CA THR A 389 -17.27 -10.35 9.68
C THR A 389 -16.91 -10.99 8.34
N ILE A 390 -17.57 -12.09 7.96
CA ILE A 390 -17.38 -12.71 6.65
C ILE A 390 -18.56 -12.32 5.77
N CYS A 391 -18.26 -11.73 4.62
CA CYS A 391 -19.21 -11.04 3.78
C CYS A 391 -19.52 -11.82 2.49
N PRO A 392 -20.79 -11.84 2.04
CA PRO A 392 -21.16 -12.50 0.79
C PRO A 392 -20.54 -11.78 -0.42
N TYR A 393 -20.46 -12.47 -1.55
CA TYR A 393 -19.63 -12.04 -2.71
C TYR A 393 -19.89 -10.62 -3.23
N ASN A 394 -21.13 -10.13 -3.06
CA ASN A 394 -21.60 -8.84 -3.56
C ASN A 394 -21.66 -7.73 -2.49
N GLN A 395 -21.13 -7.99 -1.29
CA GLN A 395 -21.04 -7.03 -0.20
C GLN A 395 -19.76 -6.19 -0.35
N TRP A 396 -19.91 -4.87 -0.32
CA TRP A 396 -18.82 -3.89 -0.25
C TRP A 396 -18.80 -3.27 1.15
N ASN A 397 -17.63 -2.81 1.62
CA ASN A 397 -17.43 -2.24 2.97
C ASN A 397 -17.02 -0.75 2.97
N ALA A 398 -17.32 -0.03 1.89
CA ALA A 398 -16.87 1.35 1.62
C ALA A 398 -15.38 1.51 1.24
N ALA A 399 -14.60 0.44 1.07
CA ALA A 399 -13.25 0.53 0.50
C ALA A 399 -13.28 0.97 -0.98
N LEU A 400 -13.12 2.27 -1.23
CA LEU A 400 -13.23 2.91 -2.55
C LEU A 400 -12.33 2.28 -3.61
N ILE A 401 -11.09 1.91 -3.26
CA ILE A 401 -10.13 1.25 -4.17
C ILE A 401 -10.61 -0.12 -4.67
N LEU A 402 -11.47 -0.81 -3.92
CA LEU A 402 -12.04 -2.12 -4.29
C LEU A 402 -13.37 -1.98 -5.05
N LEU A 403 -13.98 -0.80 -5.11
CA LEU A 403 -15.24 -0.59 -5.80
C LEU A 403 -15.21 -0.96 -7.31
N PRO A 404 -14.11 -0.72 -8.05
CA PRO A 404 -13.96 -1.22 -9.42
C PRO A 404 -14.00 -2.75 -9.57
N ALA A 405 -13.80 -3.54 -8.52
CA ALA A 405 -13.94 -5.00 -8.60
C ALA A 405 -15.38 -5.42 -8.92
N TYR A 406 -16.38 -4.66 -8.48
CA TYR A 406 -17.79 -4.95 -8.72
C TYR A 406 -18.24 -4.62 -10.16
N MET A 407 -17.38 -3.92 -10.93
CA MET A 407 -17.61 -3.73 -12.36
C MET A 407 -17.31 -5.03 -13.12
N THR A 408 -18.24 -5.45 -13.97
CA THR A 408 -18.24 -6.77 -14.63
C THR A 408 -18.26 -6.64 -16.16
N PRO A 409 -17.28 -5.96 -16.78
CA PRO A 409 -17.29 -5.56 -18.20
C PRO A 409 -17.40 -6.73 -19.19
N ASN A 410 -16.94 -7.92 -18.78
CA ASN A 410 -16.93 -9.13 -19.61
C ASN A 410 -18.23 -9.97 -19.49
N HIS A 411 -19.21 -9.55 -18.69
CA HIS A 411 -20.43 -10.31 -18.45
C HIS A 411 -21.35 -10.33 -19.71
N PRO A 412 -21.97 -11.46 -20.11
CA PRO A 412 -22.79 -11.55 -21.31
C PRO A 412 -23.93 -10.52 -21.42
N ASN A 413 -24.53 -10.12 -20.29
CA ASN A 413 -25.57 -9.08 -20.27
C ASN A 413 -25.02 -7.70 -20.71
N ILE A 414 -23.77 -7.37 -20.40
CA ILE A 414 -23.11 -6.14 -20.87
C ILE A 414 -23.02 -6.16 -22.40
N ILE A 415 -22.63 -7.28 -22.99
CA ILE A 415 -22.57 -7.45 -24.46
C ILE A 415 -23.97 -7.28 -25.10
N SER A 416 -25.05 -7.62 -24.39
CA SER A 416 -26.42 -7.36 -24.84
C SER A 416 -26.74 -5.85 -24.86
N VAL A 417 -26.33 -5.09 -23.84
CA VAL A 417 -26.43 -3.62 -23.83
C VAL A 417 -25.64 -3.00 -24.98
N LEU A 418 -24.41 -3.45 -25.22
CA LEU A 418 -23.57 -2.91 -26.29
C LEU A 418 -24.15 -3.14 -27.69
N LYS A 419 -24.80 -4.29 -27.92
CA LYS A 419 -25.57 -4.53 -29.15
C LYS A 419 -26.74 -3.54 -29.31
N ASN A 420 -27.44 -3.23 -28.22
CA ASN A 420 -28.51 -2.23 -28.23
C ASN A 420 -27.97 -0.81 -28.45
N ALA A 421 -26.83 -0.46 -27.85
CA ALA A 421 -26.16 0.82 -28.07
C ALA A 421 -25.74 0.97 -29.55
N SER A 422 -25.09 -0.04 -30.12
CA SER A 422 -24.72 -0.10 -31.54
C SER A 422 -25.93 0.06 -32.47
N LYS A 423 -27.04 -0.63 -32.17
CA LYS A 423 -28.32 -0.47 -32.88
C LYS A 423 -28.91 0.93 -32.73
N TRP A 424 -28.85 1.51 -31.54
CA TRP A 424 -29.33 2.88 -31.28
C TRP A 424 -28.54 3.90 -32.09
N MET A 425 -27.21 3.75 -32.20
CA MET A 425 -26.38 4.58 -33.09
C MET A 425 -26.83 4.48 -34.55
N LEU A 426 -27.03 3.26 -35.06
CA LEU A 426 -27.45 3.02 -36.45
C LEU A 426 -28.80 3.68 -36.76
N VAL A 427 -29.79 3.53 -35.89
CA VAL A 427 -31.14 4.12 -36.07
C VAL A 427 -31.10 5.65 -36.03
N ASN A 428 -30.16 6.23 -35.28
CA ASN A 428 -29.92 7.69 -35.24
C ASN A 428 -28.91 8.18 -36.29
N GLY A 429 -28.62 7.39 -37.33
CA GLY A 429 -27.77 7.79 -38.46
C GLY A 429 -26.27 7.91 -38.15
N MET A 430 -25.81 7.35 -37.03
CA MET A 430 -24.40 7.32 -36.62
C MET A 430 -23.71 6.00 -36.97
N ASN A 431 -22.37 6.00 -36.97
CA ASN A 431 -21.57 4.78 -37.12
C ASN A 431 -21.84 3.83 -35.93
N PRO A 432 -22.32 2.59 -36.16
CA PRO A 432 -22.64 1.62 -35.10
C PRO A 432 -21.44 0.96 -34.42
N SER A 433 -20.21 1.21 -34.92
CA SER A 433 -18.98 0.72 -34.31
C SER A 433 -18.82 1.23 -32.87
N LEU A 434 -18.29 0.39 -31.98
CA LEU A 434 -17.90 0.74 -30.61
C LEU A 434 -16.36 0.64 -30.52
N GLU A 435 -15.68 1.69 -30.97
CA GLU A 435 -14.24 1.68 -31.30
C GLU A 435 -13.31 2.26 -30.21
N GLY A 436 -13.83 2.49 -29.01
CA GLY A 436 -13.06 3.02 -27.88
C GLY A 436 -12.43 4.37 -28.22
N TYR A 437 -11.10 4.46 -28.15
CA TYR A 437 -10.33 5.68 -28.42
C TYR A 437 -9.66 5.74 -29.82
N GLN A 438 -10.17 4.99 -30.81
CA GLN A 438 -9.62 5.04 -32.19
C GLN A 438 -9.96 6.35 -32.94
N SER A 439 -10.87 7.16 -32.40
CA SER A 439 -11.41 8.39 -32.99
C SER A 439 -11.33 9.57 -32.00
N ASP A 440 -11.85 10.74 -32.38
CA ASP A 440 -11.82 11.95 -31.53
C ASP A 440 -12.76 11.89 -30.32
N GLY A 441 -12.59 12.85 -29.38
CA GLY A 441 -13.41 12.90 -28.16
C GLY A 441 -14.91 13.11 -28.41
N LYS A 442 -15.31 13.70 -29.55
CA LYS A 442 -16.73 13.82 -29.93
C LYS A 442 -17.32 12.47 -30.29
N ARG A 443 -16.55 11.65 -31.01
CA ARG A 443 -16.92 10.27 -31.34
C ARG A 443 -16.98 9.38 -30.10
N VAL A 444 -16.07 9.57 -29.14
CA VAL A 444 -16.15 8.94 -27.80
C VAL A 444 -17.47 9.34 -27.11
N GLU A 445 -17.79 10.64 -27.07
CA GLU A 445 -19.02 11.13 -26.44
C GLU A 445 -20.30 10.57 -27.08
N GLN A 446 -20.32 10.39 -28.41
CA GLN A 446 -21.43 9.73 -29.11
C GLN A 446 -21.64 8.28 -28.65
N MET A 447 -20.56 7.52 -28.43
CA MET A 447 -20.64 6.14 -27.94
C MET A 447 -21.13 6.09 -26.49
N ILE A 448 -20.66 7.01 -25.63
CA ILE A 448 -21.15 7.14 -24.24
C ILE A 448 -22.66 7.44 -24.23
N GLY A 449 -23.11 8.38 -25.06
CA GLY A 449 -24.54 8.70 -25.22
C GLY A 449 -25.37 7.53 -25.76
N ALA A 450 -24.82 6.70 -26.63
CA ALA A 450 -25.50 5.50 -27.13
C ALA A 450 -25.66 4.42 -26.04
N VAL A 451 -24.63 4.20 -25.23
CA VAL A 451 -24.68 3.29 -24.07
C VAL A 451 -25.69 3.80 -23.03
N TYR A 452 -25.73 5.11 -22.76
CA TYR A 452 -26.71 5.71 -21.85
C TYR A 452 -28.15 5.38 -22.28
N ASN A 453 -28.47 5.55 -23.57
CA ASN A 453 -29.80 5.25 -24.07
C ASN A 453 -30.11 3.74 -24.07
N ALA A 454 -29.14 2.87 -24.36
CA ALA A 454 -29.32 1.41 -24.28
C ALA A 454 -29.57 0.91 -22.84
N VAL A 455 -28.93 1.52 -21.84
CA VAL A 455 -29.20 1.24 -20.42
C VAL A 455 -30.57 1.80 -20.01
N LYS A 456 -30.95 3.02 -20.46
CA LYS A 456 -32.31 3.57 -20.25
C LYS A 456 -33.41 2.68 -20.83
N GLU A 457 -33.21 2.18 -22.05
CA GLU A 457 -34.11 1.21 -22.72
C GLU A 457 -34.17 -0.17 -22.03
N SER A 458 -33.28 -0.46 -21.09
CA SER A 458 -33.30 -1.71 -20.32
C SER A 458 -34.37 -1.74 -19.20
N ASN A 459 -35.09 -0.62 -19.00
CA ASN A 459 -36.23 -0.46 -18.10
C ASN A 459 -35.94 -0.84 -16.64
N ILE A 460 -34.87 -0.28 -16.07
CA ILE A 460 -34.45 -0.52 -14.69
C ILE A 460 -35.11 0.48 -13.74
N ILE A 461 -35.80 0.00 -12.72
CA ILE A 461 -36.50 0.78 -11.69
C ILE A 461 -35.49 1.19 -10.60
N TYR A 462 -35.54 2.44 -10.15
CA TYR A 462 -34.71 2.89 -9.04
C TYR A 462 -35.22 2.31 -7.71
N SER A 463 -34.32 1.70 -6.94
CA SER A 463 -34.55 1.31 -5.54
C SER A 463 -33.66 2.13 -4.62
N ASN A 464 -34.23 2.74 -3.59
CA ASN A 464 -33.42 3.41 -2.56
C ASN A 464 -32.53 2.37 -1.84
N PRO A 465 -31.23 2.64 -1.64
CA PRO A 465 -30.38 1.73 -0.86
C PRO A 465 -30.88 1.58 0.59
N PRO A 466 -30.53 0.47 1.27
CA PRO A 466 -30.68 0.38 2.73
C PRO A 466 -29.90 1.49 3.43
N ALA A 467 -30.21 1.75 4.70
CA ALA A 467 -29.76 2.93 5.44
C ALA A 467 -28.27 2.91 5.88
N SER A 468 -27.36 2.93 4.90
CA SER A 468 -25.90 3.07 5.08
C SER A 468 -25.24 3.45 3.75
N PHE A 469 -25.37 4.72 3.33
CA PHE A 469 -25.09 5.08 1.93
C PHE A 469 -23.59 5.04 1.55
N PHE A 470 -22.71 5.45 2.47
CA PHE A 470 -21.23 5.30 2.39
C PHE A 470 -20.72 4.29 3.40
N GLY A 471 -21.62 3.45 3.92
CA GLY A 471 -21.25 2.32 4.77
C GLY A 471 -21.20 1.03 3.96
N PRO A 472 -20.95 -0.10 4.64
CA PRO A 472 -21.06 -1.41 4.02
C PRO A 472 -22.45 -1.64 3.43
N GLN A 473 -22.53 -1.95 2.13
CA GLN A 473 -23.78 -2.26 1.43
C GLN A 473 -23.59 -3.37 0.38
N ARG A 474 -24.68 -4.04 0.01
CA ARG A 474 -24.69 -4.95 -1.14
C ARG A 474 -24.82 -4.16 -2.44
N ILE A 475 -24.03 -4.56 -3.42
CA ILE A 475 -24.08 -4.06 -4.80
C ILE A 475 -24.76 -5.14 -5.64
N ARG A 476 -25.81 -4.78 -6.38
CA ARG A 476 -26.38 -5.70 -7.38
C ARG A 476 -25.47 -5.68 -8.61
N LEU A 477 -24.85 -6.83 -8.91
CA LEU A 477 -24.10 -6.99 -10.16
C LEU A 477 -25.05 -6.99 -11.35
N CYS A 478 -24.50 -6.82 -12.57
CA CYS A 478 -25.32 -6.61 -13.76
C CYS A 478 -26.31 -7.77 -14.03
N GLU A 479 -25.97 -9.02 -13.71
CA GLU A 479 -26.87 -10.17 -13.73
C GLU A 479 -28.17 -9.89 -12.94
N THR A 480 -28.07 -9.61 -11.64
CA THR A 480 -29.19 -9.29 -10.76
C THR A 480 -29.96 -8.05 -11.21
N VAL A 481 -29.28 -6.98 -11.65
CA VAL A 481 -29.94 -5.76 -12.13
C VAL A 481 -30.80 -6.03 -13.38
N PHE A 482 -30.35 -6.90 -14.30
CA PHE A 482 -31.13 -7.24 -15.49
C PHE A 482 -32.26 -8.23 -15.22
N GLU A 483 -32.10 -9.12 -14.25
CA GLU A 483 -33.11 -10.11 -13.83
C GLU A 483 -34.22 -9.47 -12.98
N GLU A 484 -33.85 -8.77 -11.89
CA GLU A 484 -34.80 -8.17 -10.95
C GLU A 484 -35.39 -6.84 -11.45
N LYS A 485 -34.71 -6.15 -12.36
CA LYS A 485 -35.03 -4.77 -12.81
C LYS A 485 -35.02 -3.72 -11.71
N PHE A 486 -34.35 -3.95 -10.58
CA PHE A 486 -34.13 -2.95 -9.54
C PHE A 486 -32.64 -2.60 -9.41
N ALA A 487 -32.35 -1.32 -9.18
CA ALA A 487 -30.99 -0.82 -9.00
C ALA A 487 -30.96 0.43 -8.10
N THR A 488 -29.95 0.52 -7.25
CA THR A 488 -29.51 1.74 -6.56
C THR A 488 -28.69 2.64 -7.50
N CYS A 489 -28.32 3.84 -7.05
CA CYS A 489 -27.36 4.71 -7.73
C CYS A 489 -25.98 4.04 -7.93
N MET A 490 -25.55 3.23 -6.96
CA MET A 490 -24.32 2.45 -7.00
C MET A 490 -24.41 1.38 -8.08
N ASP A 491 -25.49 0.57 -8.05
CA ASP A 491 -25.76 -0.47 -9.03
C ASP A 491 -25.81 0.10 -10.47
N MET A 492 -26.50 1.23 -10.67
CA MET A 492 -26.59 1.91 -11.97
C MET A 492 -25.24 2.47 -12.45
N THR A 493 -24.46 3.05 -11.55
CA THR A 493 -23.14 3.62 -11.88
C THR A 493 -22.15 2.53 -12.28
N ILE A 494 -22.11 1.43 -11.52
CA ILE A 494 -21.26 0.27 -11.78
C ILE A 494 -21.67 -0.43 -13.08
N LEU A 495 -22.97 -0.60 -13.33
CA LEU A 495 -23.48 -1.15 -14.59
C LEU A 495 -23.06 -0.30 -15.79
N PHE A 496 -23.25 1.02 -15.73
CA PHE A 496 -22.92 1.92 -16.82
C PHE A 496 -21.40 1.99 -17.08
N ALA A 497 -20.60 2.11 -16.02
CA ALA A 497 -19.14 2.06 -16.12
C ALA A 497 -18.64 0.71 -16.69
N SER A 498 -19.25 -0.41 -16.29
CA SER A 498 -18.92 -1.74 -16.84
C SER A 498 -19.17 -1.82 -18.34
N CYS A 499 -20.25 -1.20 -18.84
CA CYS A 499 -20.53 -1.15 -20.28
C CYS A 499 -19.45 -0.37 -21.04
N LEU A 500 -18.94 0.72 -20.47
CA LEU A 500 -17.94 1.57 -21.09
C LEU A 500 -16.54 0.94 -21.08
N GLU A 501 -16.15 0.32 -19.97
CA GLU A 501 -14.90 -0.45 -19.86
C GLU A 501 -14.85 -1.62 -20.85
N SER A 502 -15.99 -2.29 -21.10
CA SER A 502 -16.13 -3.46 -21.98
C SER A 502 -15.64 -3.26 -23.43
N PHE A 503 -15.65 -2.02 -23.96
CA PHE A 503 -15.09 -1.69 -25.27
C PHE A 503 -13.90 -0.72 -25.21
N GLY A 504 -13.22 -0.67 -24.05
CA GLY A 504 -11.93 0.01 -23.90
C GLY A 504 -12.00 1.52 -23.67
N LEU A 505 -13.12 2.05 -23.16
CA LEU A 505 -13.13 3.38 -22.56
C LEU A 505 -12.63 3.32 -21.11
N HIS A 506 -12.13 4.44 -20.61
CA HIS A 506 -11.61 4.58 -19.23
C HIS A 506 -12.64 5.33 -18.38
N PRO A 507 -13.55 4.62 -17.69
CA PRO A 507 -14.47 5.24 -16.74
C PRO A 507 -13.75 5.64 -15.45
N VAL A 508 -14.38 6.56 -14.72
CA VAL A 508 -14.09 6.89 -13.33
C VAL A 508 -15.38 6.82 -12.53
N LEU A 509 -15.31 6.50 -11.23
CA LEU A 509 -16.47 6.47 -10.34
C LEU A 509 -16.40 7.68 -9.41
N ILE A 510 -17.42 8.53 -9.42
CA ILE A 510 -17.42 9.81 -8.70
C ILE A 510 -18.45 9.74 -7.57
N THR A 511 -17.99 9.72 -6.32
CA THR A 511 -18.84 9.82 -5.14
C THR A 511 -19.18 11.28 -4.83
N ALA A 512 -20.29 11.48 -4.14
CA ALA A 512 -20.76 12.75 -3.59
C ALA A 512 -21.67 12.45 -2.40
N PRO A 513 -21.95 13.38 -1.46
CA PRO A 513 -22.85 13.07 -0.36
C PRO A 513 -24.23 12.59 -0.81
N GLY A 514 -24.63 11.45 -0.25
CA GLY A 514 -25.83 10.72 -0.61
C GLY A 514 -25.91 10.32 -2.09
N HIS A 515 -24.78 10.20 -2.81
CA HIS A 515 -24.77 9.84 -4.22
C HIS A 515 -23.49 9.20 -4.78
N ILE A 516 -23.64 8.60 -5.97
CA ILE A 516 -22.51 8.23 -6.84
C ILE A 516 -22.97 8.27 -8.30
N PHE A 517 -22.07 8.68 -9.20
CA PHE A 517 -22.28 8.74 -10.64
C PHE A 517 -20.97 8.42 -11.40
N ALA A 518 -21.06 8.18 -12.71
CA ALA A 518 -19.90 7.84 -13.52
C ALA A 518 -19.28 9.08 -14.17
N GLY A 519 -17.97 9.05 -14.36
CA GLY A 519 -17.27 9.85 -15.35
C GLY A 519 -16.60 8.96 -16.41
N VAL A 520 -16.17 9.56 -17.52
CA VAL A 520 -15.41 8.88 -18.59
C VAL A 520 -14.40 9.83 -19.19
N TRP A 521 -13.16 9.39 -19.36
CA TRP A 521 -12.17 10.16 -20.11
C TRP A 521 -12.53 10.20 -21.60
N LEU A 522 -12.46 11.38 -22.23
CA LEU A 522 -12.73 11.58 -23.65
C LEU A 522 -11.48 11.34 -24.54
N ASN A 523 -10.36 10.93 -23.95
CA ASN A 523 -9.14 10.57 -24.65
C ASN A 523 -8.39 9.43 -23.93
N SER A 524 -7.62 8.63 -24.69
CA SER A 524 -6.93 7.44 -24.17
C SER A 524 -5.80 7.71 -23.17
N LYS A 525 -5.35 8.96 -23.04
CA LYS A 525 -4.32 9.37 -22.07
C LYS A 525 -4.91 9.97 -20.79
N GLY A 526 -6.22 10.19 -20.74
CA GLY A 526 -6.91 10.67 -19.56
C GLY A 526 -6.78 9.68 -18.41
N ARG A 527 -6.31 10.18 -17.28
CA ARG A 527 -6.12 9.47 -16.01
C ARG A 527 -5.94 10.47 -14.88
N LEU A 528 -6.25 10.06 -13.66
CA LEU A 528 -5.87 10.82 -12.46
C LEU A 528 -4.38 10.66 -12.09
N GLN A 529 -3.94 11.45 -11.12
CA GLN A 529 -2.59 11.34 -10.53
C GLN A 529 -2.44 10.15 -9.57
N GLU A 530 -3.56 9.72 -8.97
CA GLU A 530 -3.68 8.71 -7.94
C GLU A 530 -5.01 7.94 -8.14
N PRO A 531 -5.16 6.71 -7.61
CA PRO A 531 -6.33 5.88 -7.91
C PRO A 531 -7.64 6.39 -7.30
N VAL A 532 -7.58 7.19 -6.22
CA VAL A 532 -8.73 7.75 -5.51
C VAL A 532 -8.39 9.20 -5.14
N LEU A 533 -9.00 10.18 -5.82
CA LEU A 533 -8.70 11.60 -5.68
C LEU A 533 -9.85 12.35 -4.99
N SER A 534 -9.56 13.12 -3.93
CA SER A 534 -10.54 13.94 -3.19
C SER A 534 -10.50 15.44 -3.52
N ASP A 535 -10.19 15.80 -4.78
CA ASP A 535 -10.18 17.19 -5.26
C ASP A 535 -11.29 17.44 -6.29
N ALA A 536 -12.49 17.83 -5.81
CA ALA A 536 -13.60 18.23 -6.67
C ALA A 536 -13.29 19.37 -7.65
N LYS A 537 -12.35 20.28 -7.35
CA LYS A 537 -12.01 21.40 -8.24
C LYS A 537 -11.19 20.91 -9.42
N LEU A 538 -10.24 20.01 -9.19
CA LEU A 538 -9.50 19.36 -10.26
C LEU A 538 -10.42 18.48 -11.13
N ILE A 539 -11.33 17.72 -10.52
CA ILE A 539 -12.34 16.92 -11.24
C ILE A 539 -13.26 17.82 -12.09
N GLN A 540 -13.80 18.90 -11.52
CA GLN A 540 -14.60 19.88 -12.25
C GLN A 540 -13.82 20.48 -13.42
N ARG A 541 -12.54 20.82 -13.22
CA ARG A 541 -11.69 21.38 -14.27
C ARG A 541 -11.50 20.41 -15.44
N TYR A 542 -11.29 19.12 -15.20
CA TYR A 542 -11.23 18.13 -16.29
C TYR A 542 -12.52 18.06 -17.10
N VAL A 543 -13.67 18.31 -16.47
CA VAL A 543 -14.98 18.38 -17.15
C VAL A 543 -15.15 19.68 -17.93
N GLU A 544 -14.74 20.83 -17.36
CA GLU A 544 -14.79 22.14 -18.03
C GLU A 544 -13.82 22.23 -19.22
N ASP A 545 -12.63 21.66 -19.10
CA ASP A 545 -11.62 21.55 -20.16
C ASP A 545 -11.98 20.49 -21.24
N GLY A 546 -13.12 19.79 -21.10
CA GLY A 546 -13.59 18.78 -22.05
C GLY A 546 -12.71 17.53 -22.14
N GLN A 547 -11.97 17.20 -21.08
CA GLN A 547 -11.13 16.01 -20.99
C GLN A 547 -11.88 14.81 -20.39
N LEU A 548 -12.79 15.10 -19.46
CA LEU A 548 -13.65 14.15 -18.76
C LEU A 548 -15.12 14.50 -19.04
N VAL A 549 -16.00 13.51 -19.08
CA VAL A 549 -17.46 13.73 -19.07
C VAL A 549 -18.07 13.02 -17.87
N ALA A 550 -18.84 13.75 -17.04
CA ALA A 550 -19.59 13.19 -15.92
C ALA A 550 -21.06 12.95 -16.32
N VAL A 551 -21.69 11.88 -15.83
CA VAL A 551 -23.03 11.44 -16.24
C VAL A 551 -23.84 10.95 -15.04
N GLU A 552 -24.94 11.64 -14.74
CA GLU A 552 -25.90 11.21 -13.71
C GLU A 552 -26.49 9.84 -14.06
N CYS A 553 -26.11 8.80 -13.31
CA CYS A 553 -26.45 7.43 -13.69
C CYS A 553 -27.90 7.04 -13.32
N THR A 554 -28.50 7.65 -12.30
CA THR A 554 -29.91 7.37 -11.97
C THR A 554 -30.89 7.99 -12.96
N ALA A 555 -30.44 8.92 -13.82
CA ALA A 555 -31.26 9.50 -14.89
C ALA A 555 -31.71 8.48 -15.96
N MET A 556 -31.06 7.31 -16.00
CA MET A 556 -31.45 6.18 -16.86
C MET A 556 -32.60 5.34 -16.28
N ASN A 557 -33.04 5.56 -15.03
CA ASN A 557 -34.10 4.77 -14.42
C ASN A 557 -35.50 5.09 -14.98
N VAL A 558 -36.39 4.09 -14.93
CA VAL A 558 -37.79 4.21 -15.37
C VAL A 558 -38.51 5.36 -14.65
N GLY A 559 -39.34 6.09 -15.39
CA GLY A 559 -40.09 7.24 -14.89
C GLY A 559 -39.33 8.57 -14.98
N LYS A 560 -38.03 8.56 -15.26
CA LYS A 560 -37.24 9.78 -15.52
C LYS A 560 -37.11 10.01 -17.03
N ASP A 561 -37.79 11.03 -17.55
CA ASP A 561 -37.61 11.45 -18.95
C ASP A 561 -36.43 12.42 -19.10
N ILE A 562 -35.23 11.93 -18.77
CA ILE A 562 -34.00 12.72 -18.79
C ILE A 562 -33.12 12.25 -19.96
N SER A 563 -32.68 13.18 -20.79
CA SER A 563 -31.74 12.92 -21.89
C SER A 563 -30.29 12.84 -21.41
N TYR A 564 -29.40 12.25 -22.22
CA TYR A 564 -27.96 12.19 -21.93
C TYR A 564 -27.36 13.59 -21.65
N GLN A 565 -27.78 14.62 -22.39
CA GLN A 565 -27.25 15.98 -22.21
C GLN A 565 -27.71 16.61 -20.87
N GLU A 566 -28.92 16.29 -20.42
CA GLU A 566 -29.43 16.71 -19.10
C GLU A 566 -28.77 15.93 -17.96
N ALA A 567 -28.54 14.62 -18.13
CA ALA A 567 -27.82 13.79 -17.17
C ALA A 567 -26.38 14.29 -16.93
N LYS A 568 -25.67 14.73 -17.98
CA LYS A 568 -24.39 15.43 -17.84
C LYS A 568 -24.53 16.74 -17.06
N LYS A 569 -25.55 17.55 -17.40
CA LYS A 569 -25.78 18.84 -16.73
C LYS A 569 -26.06 18.66 -15.22
N ILE A 570 -26.78 17.61 -14.83
CA ILE A 570 -27.01 17.27 -13.42
C ILE A 570 -25.69 16.93 -12.73
N ALA A 571 -24.89 16.00 -13.28
CA ALA A 571 -23.60 15.62 -12.71
C ALA A 571 -22.62 16.82 -12.60
N ASN A 572 -22.55 17.66 -13.63
CA ASN A 572 -21.72 18.87 -13.63
C ASN A 572 -22.17 19.89 -12.57
N ASN A 573 -23.48 20.07 -12.38
CA ASN A 573 -24.01 20.91 -11.31
C ASN A 573 -23.65 20.35 -9.92
N THR A 574 -23.73 19.03 -9.73
CA THR A 574 -23.32 18.36 -8.48
C THR A 574 -21.83 18.55 -8.20
N LEU A 575 -20.96 18.26 -9.17
CA LEU A 575 -19.50 18.50 -9.06
C LEU A 575 -19.19 19.96 -8.69
N LYS A 576 -19.80 20.90 -9.41
CA LYS A 576 -19.62 22.32 -9.14
C LYS A 576 -20.10 22.72 -7.74
N ALA A 577 -21.26 22.21 -7.30
CA ALA A 577 -21.78 22.53 -5.97
C ALA A 577 -20.89 21.98 -4.84
N ILE A 578 -20.24 20.83 -5.05
CA ILE A 578 -19.22 20.27 -4.13
C ILE A 578 -17.97 21.16 -4.10
N ALA A 579 -17.44 21.52 -5.28
CA ALA A 579 -16.23 22.30 -5.45
C ALA A 579 -16.36 23.75 -4.95
N ASP A 580 -17.45 24.45 -5.29
CA ASP A 580 -17.72 25.84 -4.89
C ASP A 580 -17.93 25.96 -3.36
N ASN A 581 -18.45 24.92 -2.70
CA ASN A 581 -18.80 24.94 -1.28
C ASN A 581 -17.88 24.13 -0.35
N ASN A 582 -16.85 23.45 -0.88
CA ASN A 582 -15.96 22.53 -0.15
C ASN A 582 -16.77 21.50 0.68
N ILE A 583 -17.68 20.79 0.01
CA ILE A 583 -18.51 19.75 0.65
C ILE A 583 -17.66 18.47 0.78
N PRO A 584 -17.57 17.82 1.96
CA PRO A 584 -16.79 16.59 2.14
C PRO A 584 -17.46 15.36 1.50
N ASP A 585 -16.87 14.17 1.68
CA ASP A 585 -17.34 12.86 1.18
C ASP A 585 -17.56 12.84 -0.35
N HIS A 586 -16.48 13.15 -1.06
CA HIS A 586 -16.40 13.10 -2.51
C HIS A 586 -15.01 12.64 -2.94
N GLU A 587 -14.99 11.65 -3.81
CA GLU A 587 -13.80 10.98 -4.29
C GLU A 587 -14.04 10.54 -5.74
N CYS A 588 -13.01 10.68 -6.57
CA CYS A 588 -13.02 10.16 -7.93
C CYS A 588 -12.07 8.97 -7.99
N ILE A 589 -12.63 7.79 -8.25
CA ILE A 589 -11.91 6.53 -8.37
C ILE A 589 -11.57 6.31 -9.85
N ASP A 590 -10.29 6.32 -10.21
CA ASP A 590 -9.87 6.03 -11.59
C ASP A 590 -9.78 4.51 -11.80
N VAL A 591 -10.70 3.98 -12.61
CA VAL A 591 -10.80 2.54 -12.86
C VAL A 591 -9.56 2.01 -13.55
N GLN A 592 -8.96 2.77 -14.49
CA GLN A 592 -7.74 2.33 -15.18
C GLN A 592 -6.56 2.21 -14.20
N ILE A 593 -6.41 3.17 -13.28
CA ILE A 593 -5.34 3.11 -12.28
C ILE A 593 -5.59 1.94 -11.32
N ALA A 594 -6.83 1.73 -10.86
CA ALA A 594 -7.19 0.57 -10.04
C ALA A 594 -6.88 -0.76 -10.76
N ARG A 595 -7.20 -0.89 -12.07
CA ARG A 595 -6.79 -2.07 -12.86
C ARG A 595 -5.27 -2.25 -12.88
N SER A 596 -4.51 -1.18 -13.07
CA SER A 596 -3.04 -1.23 -13.08
C SER A 596 -2.42 -1.61 -11.72
N MET A 597 -3.18 -1.47 -10.63
CA MET A 597 -2.82 -1.91 -9.28
C MET A 597 -3.24 -3.35 -8.97
N GLY A 598 -3.79 -4.07 -9.95
CA GLY A 598 -4.24 -5.45 -9.79
C GLY A 598 -5.70 -5.63 -9.36
N ILE A 599 -6.51 -4.56 -9.29
CA ILE A 599 -7.94 -4.67 -8.94
C ILE A 599 -8.73 -5.19 -10.15
N ARG A 600 -8.97 -6.50 -10.19
CA ARG A 600 -9.73 -7.22 -11.23
C ARG A 600 -11.24 -7.23 -10.95
N PRO A 601 -12.08 -7.33 -11.99
CA PRO A 601 -13.48 -7.69 -11.87
C PRO A 601 -13.72 -8.95 -11.04
N LEU A 602 -14.84 -9.01 -10.31
CA LEU A 602 -15.33 -10.23 -9.68
C LEU A 602 -15.61 -11.33 -10.75
N PRO A 603 -15.39 -12.61 -10.44
CA PRO A 603 -15.69 -13.72 -11.35
C PRO A 603 -17.17 -13.76 -11.75
N ILE A 604 -17.40 -14.06 -13.02
CA ILE A 604 -18.73 -14.09 -13.66
C ILE A 604 -19.48 -15.36 -13.22
N ARG A 605 -20.68 -15.21 -12.62
CA ARG A 605 -21.44 -16.31 -12.01
C ARG A 605 -22.55 -16.90 -12.92
N VAL A 606 -22.21 -17.23 -14.17
CA VAL A 606 -23.17 -17.89 -15.08
C VAL A 606 -23.31 -19.39 -14.75
N GLN A 607 -24.54 -19.89 -14.61
CA GLN A 607 -24.85 -21.32 -14.38
C GLN A 607 -24.41 -22.31 -15.50
N HIS A 608 -23.62 -21.86 -16.47
CA HIS A 608 -23.17 -22.66 -17.63
C HIS A 608 -21.64 -22.78 -17.78
N ALA A 609 -20.85 -22.35 -16.80
CA ALA A 609 -19.38 -22.48 -16.84
C ALA A 609 -18.85 -23.90 -16.55
N ASN A 610 -19.65 -24.79 -15.94
CA ASN A 610 -19.25 -26.15 -15.57
C ASN A 610 -19.33 -27.20 -16.71
N GLN A 611 -19.42 -26.78 -17.97
CA GLN A 611 -19.11 -27.67 -19.09
C GLN A 611 -17.62 -27.54 -19.43
N SER A 612 -16.83 -28.50 -18.94
CA SER A 612 -15.40 -28.60 -19.23
C SER A 612 -15.15 -28.49 -20.72
N PHE A 613 -14.42 -27.45 -21.13
CA PHE A 613 -14.04 -27.24 -22.52
C PHE A 613 -12.95 -28.24 -22.90
N VAL A 614 -13.35 -29.50 -23.18
CA VAL A 614 -12.44 -30.50 -23.75
C VAL A 614 -12.08 -30.01 -25.16
N PRO A 615 -10.81 -29.64 -25.44
CA PRO A 615 -10.44 -29.18 -26.77
C PRO A 615 -10.59 -30.35 -27.73
N LYS A 616 -11.53 -30.27 -28.66
CA LYS A 616 -11.58 -31.20 -29.79
C LYS A 616 -10.38 -30.92 -30.68
N THR A 617 -9.30 -31.64 -30.45
CA THR A 617 -8.19 -31.79 -31.39
C THR A 617 -8.75 -32.34 -32.70
N MET A 618 -8.94 -31.47 -33.69
CA MET A 618 -9.11 -31.90 -35.08
C MET A 618 -7.74 -32.21 -35.66
N PRO A 619 -7.48 -33.43 -36.15
CA PRO A 619 -6.31 -33.69 -36.98
C PRO A 619 -6.38 -32.85 -38.25
N ASN A 620 -5.25 -32.26 -38.65
CA ASN A 620 -5.11 -31.62 -39.96
C ASN A 620 -5.12 -32.69 -41.06
N GLU A 621 -6.22 -32.81 -41.79
CA GLU A 621 -6.22 -33.49 -43.10
C GLU A 621 -6.61 -32.53 -44.22
N VAL A 622 -5.68 -32.39 -45.17
CA VAL A 622 -5.80 -31.53 -46.35
C VAL A 622 -6.82 -32.14 -47.32
N LYS A 623 -7.94 -31.45 -47.54
CA LYS A 623 -8.98 -31.89 -48.48
C LYS A 623 -8.56 -31.70 -49.94
N THR A 624 -7.94 -32.71 -50.54
CA THR A 624 -7.93 -32.89 -52.00
C THR A 624 -9.30 -33.41 -52.46
N LYS A 625 -9.95 -32.70 -53.39
CA LYS A 625 -11.25 -33.12 -53.94
C LYS A 625 -11.07 -34.13 -55.08
N ALA A 626 -11.61 -35.34 -54.94
CA ALA A 626 -12.03 -36.17 -56.07
C ALA A 626 -13.20 -37.12 -55.69
N LYS A 627 -13.99 -37.45 -56.72
CA LYS A 627 -15.20 -38.30 -56.78
C LYS A 627 -14.97 -39.69 -56.11
N THR A 628 -15.97 -40.45 -55.67
CA THR A 628 -17.21 -40.86 -56.39
C THR A 628 -18.30 -41.36 -55.42
N LYS A 629 -19.54 -41.58 -55.93
CA LYS A 629 -20.68 -42.21 -55.25
C LYS A 629 -20.49 -43.74 -55.12
N GLU A 630 -21.48 -44.38 -54.45
CA GLU A 630 -21.64 -45.84 -54.19
C GLU A 630 -20.79 -46.33 -52.98
N GLN A 631 -21.30 -47.07 -52.00
CA GLN A 631 -22.63 -47.67 -51.72
C GLN A 631 -22.90 -47.61 -50.21
N ASP A 632 -24.14 -47.37 -49.77
CA ASP A 632 -24.54 -47.55 -48.38
C ASP A 632 -25.97 -48.12 -48.29
N GLN A 633 -26.04 -49.45 -48.30
CA GLN A 633 -27.14 -50.25 -47.74
C GLN A 633 -26.50 -51.33 -46.88
N GLN A 634 -27.20 -51.74 -45.81
CA GLN A 634 -26.78 -52.71 -44.79
C GLN A 634 -25.78 -52.13 -43.75
N ASN A 635 -26.05 -52.13 -42.43
CA ASN A 635 -27.19 -52.68 -41.68
C ASN A 635 -27.58 -51.82 -40.46
N LYS A 636 -28.88 -51.81 -40.15
CA LYS A 636 -29.47 -51.33 -38.89
C LYS A 636 -29.79 -52.52 -37.97
N ALA A 637 -30.10 -52.20 -36.71
CA ALA A 637 -30.36 -53.10 -35.57
C ALA A 637 -29.06 -53.66 -34.97
N ILE A 638 -28.93 -53.75 -33.64
CA ILE A 638 -29.98 -53.98 -32.64
C ILE A 638 -29.94 -52.94 -31.51
N GLU A 639 -31.07 -52.30 -31.24
CA GLU A 639 -31.36 -51.70 -29.93
C GLU A 639 -32.83 -51.98 -29.58
N LYS A 640 -33.04 -53.03 -28.80
CA LYS A 640 -34.27 -53.50 -28.12
C LYS A 640 -33.77 -54.61 -27.15
N VAL A 641 -34.25 -54.74 -25.91
CA VAL A 641 -35.42 -54.13 -25.26
C VAL A 641 -35.27 -54.28 -23.73
N GLU A 642 -35.68 -53.27 -22.95
CA GLU A 642 -36.19 -53.38 -21.56
C GLU A 642 -35.28 -53.99 -20.45
N ARG A 643 -35.56 -53.93 -19.13
CA ARG A 643 -36.27 -53.00 -18.22
C ARG A 643 -35.87 -53.38 -16.78
N SER A 644 -36.04 -52.44 -15.84
CA SER A 644 -36.48 -52.68 -14.44
C SER A 644 -35.95 -53.88 -13.63
N ALA A 645 -35.14 -53.61 -12.60
CA ALA A 645 -35.49 -53.88 -11.18
C ALA A 645 -34.35 -53.49 -10.20
N LYS A 646 -34.73 -52.99 -9.01
CA LYS A 646 -33.90 -52.86 -7.79
C LYS A 646 -34.21 -54.02 -6.83
N PRO A 647 -33.71 -54.04 -5.58
CA PRO A 647 -32.31 -54.17 -5.12
C PRO A 647 -32.19 -55.44 -4.22
N ILE A 648 -31.09 -55.63 -3.48
CA ILE A 648 -31.05 -56.17 -2.10
C ILE A 648 -29.60 -56.12 -1.57
N GLU A 649 -29.43 -55.72 -0.30
CA GLU A 649 -28.18 -55.78 0.47
C GLU A 649 -28.03 -57.16 1.16
N VAL A 650 -26.84 -57.55 1.64
CA VAL A 650 -26.70 -58.27 2.93
C VAL A 650 -25.21 -58.32 3.40
N GLU A 651 -25.03 -57.74 4.59
CA GLU A 651 -24.15 -58.09 5.72
C GLU A 651 -22.62 -58.31 5.68
N LYS A 652 -22.05 -57.76 6.75
CA LYS A 652 -20.70 -57.85 7.33
C LYS A 652 -20.39 -59.26 7.86
N SER A 653 -19.10 -59.65 7.96
CA SER A 653 -18.51 -60.20 9.20
C SER A 653 -16.97 -60.41 9.17
N ALA A 654 -16.38 -60.46 10.38
CA ALA A 654 -15.15 -61.16 10.80
C ALA A 654 -13.72 -60.73 10.34
N LYS A 655 -12.98 -60.14 11.30
CA LYS A 655 -11.55 -60.42 11.64
C LYS A 655 -11.50 -61.69 12.54
N PRO A 656 -10.37 -62.38 12.88
CA PRO A 656 -9.01 -61.82 13.11
C PRO A 656 -7.74 -62.73 12.94
N LYS A 657 -6.54 -62.16 13.25
CA LYS A 657 -5.27 -62.81 13.73
C LYS A 657 -4.49 -63.75 12.78
N GLU A 658 -3.16 -63.99 12.90
CA GLU A 658 -1.96 -63.28 13.42
C GLU A 658 -0.73 -64.21 13.16
N VAL A 659 0.33 -63.80 12.45
CA VAL A 659 1.70 -64.41 12.55
C VAL A 659 2.77 -63.38 12.14
N GLU A 660 3.90 -63.37 12.86
CA GLU A 660 5.08 -62.52 12.64
C GLU A 660 5.98 -63.01 11.47
N ASN A 661 6.60 -62.11 10.69
CA ASN A 661 8.02 -61.75 10.92
C ASN A 661 8.62 -60.74 9.92
N SER A 662 9.61 -60.02 10.46
CA SER A 662 10.79 -59.39 9.83
C SER A 662 11.09 -59.65 8.34
N VAL A 663 11.39 -58.59 7.57
CA VAL A 663 12.71 -58.34 6.93
C VAL A 663 12.70 -56.98 6.19
N ARG A 664 13.79 -56.20 6.32
CA ARG A 664 14.09 -55.00 5.48
C ARG A 664 15.01 -55.39 4.29
N PRO A 665 14.77 -54.87 3.07
CA PRO A 665 15.81 -54.66 2.05
C PRO A 665 16.31 -53.20 2.13
N LYS A 666 17.57 -52.90 2.50
CA LYS A 666 18.84 -53.07 1.77
C LYS A 666 18.99 -52.17 0.54
N GLU A 667 19.52 -50.98 0.78
CA GLU A 667 20.26 -50.17 -0.20
C GLU A 667 21.59 -50.84 -0.59
N VAL A 668 22.15 -50.46 -1.74
CA VAL A 668 23.47 -50.93 -2.19
C VAL A 668 24.37 -49.74 -2.52
N ASN A 669 25.53 -49.71 -1.85
CA ASN A 669 26.59 -48.71 -1.98
C ASN A 669 27.59 -49.02 -3.11
N MET A 670 28.28 -47.98 -3.60
CA MET A 670 29.69 -48.06 -4.04
C MET A 670 30.35 -46.66 -3.96
N PRO A 671 31.70 -46.54 -3.85
CA PRO A 671 32.28 -46.43 -2.51
C PRO A 671 33.15 -45.18 -2.28
N ILE A 672 33.44 -44.90 -1.00
CA ILE A 672 34.32 -43.82 -0.53
C ILE A 672 35.69 -44.40 -0.14
N THR A 673 36.78 -43.75 -0.58
CA THR A 673 38.17 -44.07 -0.19
C THR A 673 38.52 -43.38 1.14
N LYS A 674 39.24 -44.08 2.02
CA LYS A 674 39.63 -43.58 3.37
C LYS A 674 40.98 -42.87 3.37
N GLU A 675 41.14 -41.90 4.28
CA GLU A 675 42.41 -41.59 4.96
C GLU A 675 42.15 -41.29 6.46
N PRO A 676 43.18 -41.30 7.34
CA PRO A 676 43.06 -41.97 8.64
C PRO A 676 42.74 -41.09 9.87
N GLU A 677 42.35 -41.78 10.94
CA GLU A 677 42.12 -41.23 12.28
C GLU A 677 43.40 -40.68 12.92
N HIS A 678 43.29 -39.54 13.62
CA HIS A 678 44.22 -39.18 14.70
C HIS A 678 43.45 -38.78 15.96
N THR A 679 44.01 -39.22 17.09
CA THR A 679 43.49 -39.07 18.45
C THR A 679 43.39 -37.60 18.90
N VAL A 680 42.30 -37.27 19.60
CA VAL A 680 42.15 -35.98 20.28
C VAL A 680 43.07 -35.95 21.50
N ASP A 681 44.17 -35.21 21.39
CA ASP A 681 44.98 -34.80 22.55
C ASP A 681 44.65 -33.33 22.88
N ASN A 682 44.60 -33.01 24.17
CA ASN A 682 43.89 -31.83 24.65
C ASN A 682 44.83 -30.64 24.88
N THR A 683 45.22 -29.95 23.81
CA THR A 683 46.05 -28.72 23.87
C THR A 683 45.45 -27.59 23.05
N SER A 684 45.22 -26.45 23.70
CA SER A 684 44.78 -25.20 23.07
C SER A 684 45.83 -24.65 22.09
N SER A 685 45.52 -24.66 20.80
CA SER A 685 46.27 -23.96 19.76
C SER A 685 45.48 -22.76 19.22
N GLU A 686 46.17 -21.65 18.99
CA GLU A 686 45.61 -20.42 18.44
C GLU A 686 45.21 -20.62 16.96
N ASN A 687 43.93 -20.50 16.62
CA ASN A 687 43.47 -20.65 15.23
C ASN A 687 43.77 -19.38 14.41
N GLU A 688 44.66 -19.50 13.43
CA GLU A 688 44.95 -18.47 12.44
C GLU A 688 43.81 -18.39 11.39
N VAL A 689 43.33 -17.18 11.09
CA VAL A 689 42.16 -16.99 10.20
C VAL A 689 42.58 -17.14 8.74
N VAL A 690 42.12 -18.21 8.09
CA VAL A 690 42.39 -18.49 6.67
C VAL A 690 41.32 -17.84 5.78
N TYR A 691 41.75 -17.07 4.80
CA TYR A 691 40.90 -16.45 3.78
C TYR A 691 40.81 -17.35 2.55
N VAL A 692 39.61 -17.43 1.95
CA VAL A 692 39.29 -18.40 0.89
C VAL A 692 38.81 -17.70 -0.37
N LYS A 693 39.28 -18.19 -1.53
CA LYS A 693 38.78 -17.85 -2.86
C LYS A 693 37.76 -18.90 -3.32
N ASP A 694 36.61 -18.47 -3.81
CA ASP A 694 35.56 -19.32 -4.41
C ASP A 694 35.05 -18.68 -5.72
N ASP A 695 34.22 -19.37 -6.48
CA ASP A 695 33.60 -18.87 -7.71
C ASP A 695 32.15 -18.41 -7.45
N TYR A 696 31.75 -17.31 -8.10
CA TYR A 696 30.40 -16.76 -7.98
C TYR A 696 29.40 -17.60 -8.78
N LYS A 697 28.43 -18.19 -8.08
CA LYS A 697 27.32 -18.94 -8.67
C LYS A 697 26.17 -17.98 -9.01
N THR A 698 25.51 -18.21 -10.14
CA THR A 698 24.29 -17.48 -10.55
C THR A 698 23.07 -18.36 -10.32
N PHE A 699 21.95 -17.73 -9.96
CA PHE A 699 20.65 -18.39 -9.92
C PHE A 699 20.08 -18.51 -11.35
N ASP A 700 19.60 -19.71 -11.69
CA ASP A 700 19.19 -20.10 -13.06
C ASP A 700 17.92 -20.98 -13.04
N GLU A 701 17.06 -20.84 -12.02
CA GLU A 701 15.72 -21.45 -12.07
C GLU A 701 14.78 -20.58 -12.93
N ASP A 702 14.00 -21.22 -13.80
CA ASP A 702 12.97 -20.57 -14.60
C ASP A 702 11.74 -20.22 -13.75
N LEU A 703 11.42 -18.93 -13.67
CA LEU A 703 10.24 -18.36 -13.00
C LEU A 703 9.30 -17.67 -14.00
N SER A 704 9.39 -18.00 -15.30
CA SER A 704 8.61 -17.39 -16.39
C SER A 704 7.09 -17.53 -16.25
N TYR A 705 6.61 -18.44 -15.41
CA TYR A 705 5.20 -18.55 -15.05
C TYR A 705 4.69 -17.36 -14.21
N ILE A 706 5.58 -16.53 -13.65
CA ILE A 706 5.25 -15.23 -13.08
C ILE A 706 5.27 -14.21 -14.21
N SER A 707 4.11 -13.66 -14.56
CA SER A 707 3.92 -12.59 -15.54
C SER A 707 3.34 -11.35 -14.88
N ILE A 708 3.26 -10.23 -15.61
CA ILE A 708 2.58 -9.02 -15.12
C ILE A 708 1.12 -9.30 -14.72
N ASP A 709 0.47 -10.28 -15.36
CA ASP A 709 -0.94 -10.63 -15.14
C ASP A 709 -1.18 -11.31 -13.80
N ASN A 710 -0.17 -11.91 -13.17
CA ASN A 710 -0.28 -12.60 -11.88
C ASN A 710 0.72 -12.10 -10.82
N PHE A 711 1.60 -11.15 -11.16
CA PHE A 711 2.69 -10.65 -10.30
C PHE A 711 2.23 -10.21 -8.90
N TYR A 712 1.08 -9.55 -8.81
CA TYR A 712 0.53 -9.00 -7.57
C TYR A 712 -0.31 -10.03 -6.76
N ASP A 713 -0.50 -11.25 -7.27
CA ASP A 713 -1.36 -12.25 -6.64
C ASP A 713 -0.68 -12.87 -5.41
N LYS A 714 -1.46 -13.23 -4.38
CA LYS A 714 -0.97 -13.80 -3.11
C LYS A 714 -0.09 -15.04 -3.32
N GLN A 715 -0.40 -15.88 -4.31
CA GLN A 715 0.41 -17.04 -4.69
C GLN A 715 1.76 -16.63 -5.29
N SER A 716 1.77 -15.71 -6.24
CA SER A 716 3.00 -15.17 -6.84
C SER A 716 3.86 -14.43 -5.80
N LYS A 717 3.25 -13.66 -4.90
CA LYS A 717 3.94 -12.99 -3.78
C LYS A 717 4.71 -13.99 -2.90
N LYS A 718 4.09 -15.15 -2.59
CA LYS A 718 4.76 -16.22 -1.82
C LYS A 718 5.91 -16.83 -2.60
N VAL A 719 5.70 -17.19 -3.86
CA VAL A 719 6.76 -17.71 -4.74
C VAL A 719 7.91 -16.71 -4.91
N LEU A 720 7.63 -15.41 -4.98
CA LEU A 720 8.65 -14.36 -5.06
C LEU A 720 9.44 -14.23 -3.74
N LYS A 721 8.80 -14.32 -2.56
CA LYS A 721 9.53 -14.40 -1.28
C LYS A 721 10.43 -15.65 -1.23
N ASP A 722 9.92 -16.80 -1.65
CA ASP A 722 10.70 -18.05 -1.72
C ASP A 722 11.87 -17.94 -2.71
N ALA A 723 11.65 -17.31 -3.87
CA ALA A 723 12.67 -17.05 -4.89
C ALA A 723 13.74 -16.07 -4.38
N ILE A 724 13.37 -15.02 -3.63
CA ILE A 724 14.34 -14.12 -2.96
C ILE A 724 15.24 -14.94 -2.04
N ALA A 725 14.68 -15.80 -1.19
CA ALA A 725 15.46 -16.64 -0.28
C ALA A 725 16.39 -17.60 -1.05
N LYS A 726 15.91 -18.25 -2.12
CA LYS A 726 16.73 -19.11 -3.00
C LYS A 726 17.87 -18.35 -3.69
N ILE A 727 17.59 -17.17 -4.26
CA ILE A 727 18.61 -16.33 -4.91
C ILE A 727 19.67 -15.93 -3.88
N VAL A 728 19.27 -15.54 -2.66
CA VAL A 728 20.22 -15.20 -1.59
C VAL A 728 21.01 -16.43 -1.10
N ALA A 729 20.44 -17.64 -1.13
CA ALA A 729 21.15 -18.86 -0.80
C ALA A 729 22.22 -19.26 -1.84
N VAL A 730 22.00 -18.93 -3.13
CA VAL A 730 22.95 -19.22 -4.23
C VAL A 730 23.95 -18.09 -4.46
N GLU A 731 23.48 -16.85 -4.50
CA GLU A 731 24.24 -15.66 -4.88
C GLU A 731 24.69 -14.79 -3.67
N GLY A 732 24.24 -15.11 -2.45
CA GLY A 732 24.56 -14.33 -1.24
C GLY A 732 26.05 -14.39 -0.85
N PRO A 733 26.68 -13.27 -0.42
CA PRO A 733 26.11 -11.92 -0.33
C PRO A 733 25.86 -11.26 -1.69
N ILE A 734 24.65 -10.76 -1.91
CA ILE A 734 24.20 -10.13 -3.17
C ILE A 734 23.69 -8.71 -2.90
N SER A 735 23.93 -7.77 -3.81
CA SER A 735 23.35 -6.42 -3.74
C SER A 735 21.86 -6.46 -4.10
N GLN A 736 21.04 -5.62 -3.49
CA GLN A 736 19.63 -5.53 -3.82
C GLN A 736 19.36 -5.18 -5.31
N PRO A 737 20.09 -4.24 -5.96
CA PRO A 737 19.94 -4.01 -7.40
C PRO A 737 20.25 -5.23 -8.26
N ALA A 738 21.27 -6.02 -7.91
CA ALA A 738 21.58 -7.26 -8.61
C ALA A 738 20.49 -8.32 -8.41
N LEU A 739 19.99 -8.49 -7.18
CA LEU A 739 18.92 -9.44 -6.86
C LEU A 739 17.61 -9.10 -7.60
N ILE A 740 17.22 -7.83 -7.65
CA ILE A 740 16.03 -7.37 -8.40
C ILE A 740 16.23 -7.63 -9.90
N LYS A 741 17.43 -7.41 -10.43
CA LYS A 741 17.76 -7.72 -11.82
C LYS A 741 17.69 -9.23 -12.11
N THR A 742 18.14 -10.08 -11.19
CA THR A 742 18.00 -11.54 -11.30
C THR A 742 16.52 -11.94 -11.32
N LEU A 743 15.68 -11.43 -10.39
CA LEU A 743 14.23 -11.70 -10.38
C LEU A 743 13.52 -11.25 -11.67
N ILE A 744 13.86 -10.08 -12.21
CA ILE A 744 13.24 -9.58 -13.45
C ILE A 744 13.69 -10.41 -14.67
N ASN A 745 14.93 -10.90 -14.67
CA ASN A 745 15.45 -11.73 -15.76
C ASN A 745 14.93 -13.18 -15.74
N THR A 746 14.59 -13.72 -14.56
CA THR A 746 14.04 -15.09 -14.44
C THR A 746 12.52 -15.15 -14.58
N THR A 747 11.81 -14.02 -14.64
CA THR A 747 10.36 -13.92 -14.73
C THR A 747 9.88 -13.29 -16.04
N SER A 748 8.60 -13.45 -16.38
CA SER A 748 7.97 -12.83 -17.56
C SER A 748 7.49 -11.38 -17.31
N LEU A 749 8.16 -10.65 -16.41
CA LEU A 749 7.80 -9.25 -16.08
C LEU A 749 8.26 -8.24 -17.14
N GLY A 750 9.18 -8.62 -18.02
CA GLY A 750 9.63 -7.79 -19.14
C GLY A 750 10.56 -6.66 -18.71
N ARG A 751 10.08 -5.41 -18.70
CA ARG A 751 10.91 -4.23 -18.35
C ARG A 751 10.69 -3.83 -16.90
N ALA A 752 11.78 -3.50 -16.21
CA ALA A 752 11.76 -2.90 -14.88
C ALA A 752 11.05 -1.52 -14.89
N SER A 753 9.74 -1.50 -14.68
CA SER A 753 9.00 -0.27 -14.39
C SER A 753 9.27 0.17 -12.94
N LYS A 754 9.14 1.47 -12.65
CA LYS A 754 9.29 1.99 -11.29
C LYS A 754 8.41 1.24 -10.27
N GLN A 755 7.17 0.92 -10.66
CA GLN A 755 6.20 0.20 -9.83
C GLN A 755 6.57 -1.28 -9.58
N ILE A 756 7.17 -1.97 -10.56
CA ILE A 756 7.66 -3.35 -10.38
C ILE A 756 8.85 -3.34 -9.40
N THR A 757 9.81 -2.43 -9.60
CA THR A 757 10.96 -2.28 -8.71
C THR A 757 10.53 -1.95 -7.28
N GLU A 758 9.64 -0.98 -7.08
CA GLU A 758 9.10 -0.62 -5.75
C GLU A 758 8.34 -1.76 -5.06
N HIS A 759 7.64 -2.61 -5.83
CA HIS A 759 6.99 -3.80 -5.27
C HIS A 759 8.02 -4.85 -4.84
N LEU A 760 9.01 -5.15 -5.70
CA LEU A 760 10.11 -6.07 -5.36
C LEU A 760 10.93 -5.54 -4.16
N ASP A 761 11.14 -4.24 -4.04
CA ASP A 761 11.82 -3.60 -2.89
C ASP A 761 11.08 -3.83 -1.58
N LYS A 762 9.73 -3.85 -1.60
CA LYS A 762 8.89 -4.20 -0.44
C LYS A 762 8.95 -5.69 -0.13
N LEU A 763 8.94 -6.56 -1.14
CA LEU A 763 9.10 -8.01 -0.93
C LEU A 763 10.47 -8.36 -0.37
N VAL A 764 11.54 -7.69 -0.82
CA VAL A 764 12.89 -7.80 -0.27
C VAL A 764 12.99 -7.28 1.17
N ALA A 765 12.27 -6.22 1.52
CA ALA A 765 12.21 -5.73 2.90
C ALA A 765 11.48 -6.70 3.85
N ALA A 766 10.46 -7.40 3.36
CA ALA A 766 9.67 -8.38 4.10
C ALA A 766 10.12 -9.85 3.85
N ALA A 767 11.32 -10.07 3.34
CA ALA A 767 11.92 -11.39 3.19
C ALA A 767 12.78 -11.71 4.43
N ASP A 768 12.67 -12.95 4.93
CA ASP A 768 13.52 -13.44 6.01
C ASP A 768 14.95 -13.71 5.48
N VAL A 769 15.74 -12.64 5.42
CA VAL A 769 17.17 -12.64 5.05
C VAL A 769 17.90 -11.56 5.83
N LYS A 770 19.16 -11.82 6.21
CA LYS A 770 19.97 -10.84 6.96
C LYS A 770 20.45 -9.73 6.01
N ILE A 771 20.17 -8.47 6.34
CA ILE A 771 20.50 -7.30 5.50
C ILE A 771 21.59 -6.45 6.16
N THR A 772 22.60 -6.07 5.39
CA THR A 772 23.58 -5.03 5.77
C THR A 772 23.52 -3.85 4.80
N ARG A 773 23.83 -2.63 5.26
CA ARG A 773 23.94 -1.44 4.39
C ARG A 773 25.41 -1.04 4.16
N GLN A 774 25.70 -0.58 2.95
CA GLN A 774 26.99 -0.04 2.52
C GLN A 774 26.73 1.05 1.46
N SER A 775 27.16 2.29 1.72
CA SER A 775 27.02 3.42 0.78
C SER A 775 25.60 3.57 0.20
N GLY A 776 24.58 3.47 1.06
CA GLY A 776 23.16 3.50 0.67
C GLY A 776 22.59 2.18 0.14
N VAL A 777 23.43 1.27 -0.38
CA VAL A 777 23.00 -0.01 -0.96
C VAL A 777 22.75 -1.06 0.13
N ARG A 778 21.63 -1.79 0.01
CA ARG A 778 21.32 -2.99 0.81
C ARG A 778 21.99 -4.22 0.20
N PHE A 779 22.67 -5.00 1.03
CA PHE A 779 23.26 -6.30 0.70
C PHE A 779 22.59 -7.39 1.53
N LEU A 780 22.15 -8.46 0.87
CA LEU A 780 21.38 -9.56 1.44
C LEU A 780 22.30 -10.78 1.63
N TRP A 781 22.19 -11.43 2.78
CA TRP A 781 23.07 -12.52 3.21
C TRP A 781 22.30 -13.81 3.42
N ASN A 782 22.96 -14.94 3.13
CA ASN A 782 22.40 -16.26 3.39
C ASN A 782 22.12 -16.46 4.89
N GLN A 783 21.05 -17.20 5.19
CA GLN A 783 20.60 -17.43 6.56
C GLN A 783 21.71 -18.06 7.43
N GLY A 784 21.81 -17.60 8.67
CA GLY A 784 22.85 -18.03 9.61
C GLY A 784 24.28 -17.52 9.34
N THR A 785 24.54 -16.79 8.25
CA THR A 785 25.88 -16.23 8.00
C THR A 785 26.11 -14.97 8.85
N ASP A 786 27.24 -14.88 9.58
CA ASP A 786 27.66 -13.61 10.18
C ASP A 786 28.66 -12.85 9.28
N PRO A 787 28.35 -11.64 8.77
CA PRO A 787 29.23 -10.92 7.86
C PRO A 787 30.62 -10.63 8.45
N THR A 788 30.72 -10.48 9.77
CA THR A 788 31.96 -10.33 10.55
C THR A 788 32.87 -11.55 10.44
N GLU A 789 32.32 -12.75 10.52
CA GLU A 789 33.02 -14.05 10.45
C GLU A 789 33.23 -14.53 9.01
N TYR A 790 32.63 -13.85 8.02
CA TYR A 790 32.74 -14.21 6.61
C TYR A 790 34.17 -14.01 6.08
N VAL A 791 34.82 -15.10 5.64
CA VAL A 791 36.22 -15.17 5.16
C VAL A 791 36.39 -15.42 3.66
N THR A 792 35.31 -15.69 2.93
CA THR A 792 35.35 -15.99 1.48
C THR A 792 35.31 -14.72 0.63
N TYR A 793 36.01 -14.70 -0.50
CA TYR A 793 35.71 -13.78 -1.60
C TYR A 793 35.42 -14.57 -2.88
N ARG A 794 34.44 -14.12 -3.68
CA ARG A 794 33.99 -14.84 -4.88
C ARG A 794 34.35 -14.12 -6.16
N LEU A 795 34.88 -14.87 -7.13
CA LEU A 795 35.23 -14.37 -8.45
C LEU A 795 34.09 -14.47 -9.47
N ARG A 796 33.96 -13.43 -10.28
CA ARG A 796 33.23 -13.41 -11.54
C ARG A 796 33.85 -12.34 -12.42
N GLU A 797 34.18 -12.67 -13.65
CA GLU A 797 34.67 -11.66 -14.60
C GLU A 797 33.64 -10.52 -14.73
N GLN A 798 34.12 -9.28 -14.67
CA GLN A 798 33.33 -8.06 -14.87
C GLN A 798 32.16 -7.83 -13.88
N ARG A 799 32.16 -8.45 -12.69
CA ARG A 799 31.20 -8.06 -11.62
C ARG A 799 31.44 -6.60 -11.22
N ASN A 800 30.40 -5.77 -11.32
CA ASN A 800 30.49 -4.35 -10.97
C ASN A 800 30.96 -4.19 -9.51
N PRO A 801 32.01 -3.39 -9.20
CA PRO A 801 32.50 -3.23 -7.83
C PRO A 801 31.44 -2.74 -6.83
N GLU A 802 30.44 -2.00 -7.30
CA GLU A 802 29.30 -1.53 -6.49
C GLU A 802 28.36 -2.68 -6.04
N ASP A 803 28.41 -3.84 -6.71
CA ASP A 803 27.66 -5.05 -6.37
C ASP A 803 28.45 -6.04 -5.48
N ILE A 804 29.64 -5.65 -4.98
CA ILE A 804 30.50 -6.47 -4.11
C ILE A 804 30.48 -5.88 -2.69
N CYS A 805 30.16 -6.70 -1.69
CA CYS A 805 30.07 -6.23 -0.32
C CYS A 805 31.46 -5.98 0.30
N LYS A 806 31.55 -5.07 1.27
CA LYS A 806 32.79 -4.66 1.94
C LYS A 806 33.56 -5.83 2.58
N TYR A 807 32.86 -6.90 2.96
CA TYR A 807 33.47 -8.08 3.55
C TYR A 807 34.10 -8.99 2.47
N GLU A 808 33.48 -9.15 1.29
CA GLU A 808 34.13 -9.78 0.13
C GLU A 808 35.37 -8.98 -0.31
N LEU A 809 35.27 -7.65 -0.38
CA LEU A 809 36.40 -6.77 -0.71
C LEU A 809 37.53 -6.86 0.33
N LYS A 810 37.20 -6.88 1.63
CA LYS A 810 38.13 -7.15 2.74
C LYS A 810 38.81 -8.51 2.56
N ASN A 811 38.04 -9.56 2.28
CA ASN A 811 38.55 -10.93 2.09
C ASN A 811 39.50 -11.02 0.89
N ALA A 812 39.21 -10.34 -0.22
CA ALA A 812 40.12 -10.28 -1.37
C ALA A 812 41.48 -9.64 -1.02
N VAL A 813 41.49 -8.54 -0.26
CA VAL A 813 42.73 -7.90 0.22
C VAL A 813 43.49 -8.80 1.19
N CYS A 814 42.78 -9.46 2.12
CA CYS A 814 43.41 -10.35 3.09
C CYS A 814 43.99 -11.61 2.41
N TYR A 815 43.29 -12.18 1.44
CA TYR A 815 43.77 -13.28 0.60
C TYR A 815 45.02 -12.90 -0.19
N LEU A 816 45.07 -11.70 -0.77
CA LEU A 816 46.28 -11.21 -1.46
C LEU A 816 47.50 -11.15 -0.54
N ILE A 817 47.34 -10.65 0.70
CA ILE A 817 48.42 -10.58 1.70
C ILE A 817 48.78 -11.97 2.25
N GLN A 818 47.82 -12.89 2.34
CA GLN A 818 48.04 -14.29 2.70
C GLN A 818 48.97 -15.00 1.70
N GLU A 819 48.69 -14.84 0.39
CA GLU A 819 49.45 -15.51 -0.68
C GLU A 819 50.81 -14.85 -0.97
N ASN A 820 50.90 -13.51 -0.87
CA ASN A 820 52.09 -12.75 -1.31
C ASN A 820 52.93 -12.17 -0.16
N GLY A 821 52.52 -12.34 1.09
CA GLY A 821 53.15 -11.70 2.25
C GLY A 821 52.81 -10.20 2.37
N PRO A 822 53.59 -9.41 3.14
CA PRO A 822 53.28 -7.99 3.35
C PRO A 822 53.38 -7.14 2.06
N MET A 823 52.27 -6.51 1.66
CA MET A 823 52.17 -5.74 0.41
C MET A 823 51.95 -4.24 0.65
N THR A 824 52.50 -3.39 -0.21
CA THR A 824 52.18 -1.95 -0.23
C THR A 824 50.79 -1.69 -0.83
N LYS A 825 50.25 -0.48 -0.56
CA LYS A 825 48.99 -0.01 -1.15
C LYS A 825 48.94 -0.07 -2.68
N ALA A 826 50.08 0.15 -3.35
CA ALA A 826 50.17 0.13 -4.81
C ALA A 826 50.14 -1.30 -5.37
N GLU A 827 50.83 -2.23 -4.70
CA GLU A 827 50.87 -3.65 -5.08
C GLU A 827 49.50 -4.32 -4.90
N ILE A 828 48.81 -4.06 -3.77
CA ILE A 828 47.44 -4.55 -3.54
C ILE A 828 46.49 -4.02 -4.62
N THR A 829 46.53 -2.72 -4.92
CA THR A 829 45.71 -2.12 -5.99
C THR A 829 45.96 -2.77 -7.34
N LYS A 830 47.23 -3.03 -7.71
CA LYS A 830 47.57 -3.69 -8.98
C LYS A 830 47.06 -5.14 -9.02
N ALA A 831 47.32 -5.90 -7.96
CA ALA A 831 46.91 -7.29 -7.86
C ALA A 831 45.38 -7.46 -7.87
N MET A 832 44.62 -6.55 -7.25
CA MET A 832 43.15 -6.54 -7.35
C MET A 832 42.65 -6.29 -8.79
N VAL A 833 43.26 -5.37 -9.53
CA VAL A 833 42.87 -5.08 -10.94
C VAL A 833 43.07 -6.31 -11.83
N GLU A 834 44.19 -7.01 -11.66
CA GLU A 834 44.49 -8.27 -12.37
C GLU A 834 43.54 -9.40 -11.92
N MET A 835 43.31 -9.55 -10.61
CA MET A 835 42.45 -10.57 -10.00
C MET A 835 40.99 -10.53 -10.48
N PHE A 836 40.40 -9.35 -10.64
CA PHE A 836 39.01 -9.20 -11.11
C PHE A 836 38.87 -9.14 -12.65
N GLY A 837 39.95 -9.39 -13.41
CA GLY A 837 39.90 -9.54 -14.87
C GLY A 837 39.82 -8.22 -15.66
N TYR A 838 40.29 -7.11 -15.09
CA TYR A 838 40.20 -5.79 -15.75
C TYR A 838 41.48 -5.43 -16.53
N ASN A 839 41.35 -5.31 -17.85
CA ASN A 839 42.46 -4.99 -18.77
C ASN A 839 43.12 -3.60 -18.57
N ARG A 840 42.51 -2.69 -17.79
CA ARG A 840 43.06 -1.37 -17.46
C ARG A 840 42.57 -0.92 -16.08
N SER A 841 43.43 -0.21 -15.34
CA SER A 841 43.10 0.45 -14.08
C SER A 841 42.16 1.65 -14.32
N SER A 842 40.85 1.43 -14.19
CA SER A 842 39.87 2.52 -14.17
C SER A 842 39.91 3.26 -12.82
N SER A 843 39.51 4.53 -12.81
CA SER A 843 39.43 5.33 -11.57
C SER A 843 38.53 4.69 -10.52
N LYS A 844 37.39 4.09 -10.94
CA LYS A 844 36.47 3.34 -10.07
C LYS A 844 37.10 2.08 -9.45
N LEU A 845 38.01 1.40 -10.16
CA LEU A 845 38.72 0.24 -9.60
C LEU A 845 39.81 0.65 -8.62
N VAL A 846 40.52 1.74 -8.90
CA VAL A 846 41.50 2.30 -7.97
C VAL A 846 40.82 2.80 -6.70
N SER A 847 39.64 3.44 -6.78
CA SER A 847 38.86 3.77 -5.59
C SER A 847 38.36 2.51 -4.87
N GLY A 848 37.77 1.54 -5.57
CA GLY A 848 37.31 0.29 -4.96
C GLY A 848 38.39 -0.50 -4.22
N ALA A 849 39.62 -0.56 -4.74
CA ALA A 849 40.76 -1.15 -4.06
C ALA A 849 41.21 -0.34 -2.83
N ASN A 850 41.17 1.00 -2.91
CA ASN A 850 41.43 1.86 -1.76
C ASN A 850 40.39 1.67 -0.64
N ASP A 851 39.11 1.53 -1.01
CA ASP A 851 38.00 1.30 -0.09
C ASP A 851 38.07 -0.09 0.55
N ALA A 852 38.50 -1.11 -0.21
CA ALA A 852 38.79 -2.45 0.31
C ALA A 852 39.90 -2.44 1.37
N ILE A 853 41.02 -1.75 1.11
CA ILE A 853 42.12 -1.57 2.06
C ILE A 853 41.66 -0.79 3.30
N LYS A 854 40.83 0.25 3.12
CA LYS A 854 40.25 1.03 4.22
C LYS A 854 39.35 0.15 5.09
N ALA A 855 38.44 -0.61 4.49
CA ALA A 855 37.54 -1.54 5.21
C ALA A 855 38.32 -2.61 5.98
N ALA A 856 39.39 -3.17 5.40
CA ALA A 856 40.25 -4.15 6.07
C ALA A 856 40.99 -3.57 7.30
N ARG A 857 41.36 -2.28 7.27
CA ARG A 857 41.92 -1.57 8.44
C ARG A 857 40.88 -1.28 9.50
N GLU A 858 39.71 -0.78 9.11
CA GLU A 858 38.61 -0.44 10.03
C GLU A 858 38.09 -1.69 10.78
N LEU A 859 38.00 -2.82 10.08
CA LEU A 859 37.65 -4.13 10.64
C LEU A 859 38.82 -4.84 11.35
N LYS A 860 39.99 -4.17 11.49
CA LYS A 860 41.20 -4.67 12.16
C LYS A 860 41.78 -5.98 11.59
N ALA A 861 41.45 -6.35 10.34
CA ALA A 861 41.94 -7.56 9.69
C ALA A 861 43.40 -7.44 9.21
N ILE A 862 43.84 -6.21 8.89
CA ILE A 862 45.22 -5.88 8.52
C ILE A 862 45.78 -4.77 9.40
N GLU A 863 47.11 -4.76 9.57
CA GLU A 863 47.85 -3.69 10.21
C GLU A 863 48.98 -3.17 9.31
N GLN A 864 49.38 -1.91 9.55
CA GLN A 864 50.39 -1.21 8.75
C GLN A 864 51.73 -1.29 9.50
N ILE A 865 52.73 -1.91 8.87
CA ILE A 865 54.08 -2.06 9.43
C ILE A 865 55.00 -0.90 9.01
N GLU A 866 56.16 -0.78 9.66
CA GLU A 866 57.07 0.38 9.55
C GLU A 866 57.57 0.65 8.11
N SER A 867 57.53 -0.35 7.22
CA SER A 867 57.86 -0.27 5.80
C SER A 867 56.75 0.32 4.91
N ASN A 868 55.65 0.83 5.49
CA ASN A 868 54.46 1.31 4.76
C ASN A 868 53.70 0.21 3.98
N GLN A 869 54.01 -1.06 4.29
CA GLN A 869 53.29 -2.26 3.83
C GLN A 869 52.17 -2.63 4.82
N PHE A 870 51.24 -3.46 4.36
CA PHE A 870 50.18 -4.06 5.17
C PHE A 870 50.43 -5.55 5.37
N SER A 871 50.25 -6.02 6.60
CA SER A 871 50.30 -7.44 6.97
C SER A 871 48.97 -7.88 7.60
N LEU A 872 48.66 -9.18 7.54
CA LEU A 872 47.55 -9.75 8.29
C LEU A 872 47.78 -9.54 9.79
N LYS A 873 46.74 -9.10 10.49
CA LYS A 873 46.82 -8.87 11.93
C LYS A 873 46.64 -10.18 12.67
N LYS A 874 47.68 -10.65 13.38
CA LYS A 874 47.54 -11.81 14.28
C LYS A 874 46.51 -11.49 15.36
N ALA A 875 45.59 -12.43 15.60
CA ALA A 875 44.55 -12.27 16.60
C ALA A 875 45.21 -12.19 17.99
N ARG A 876 45.21 -10.99 18.59
CA ARG A 876 45.50 -10.84 20.02
C ARG A 876 44.22 -11.16 20.79
N VAL A 877 44.32 -12.16 21.66
CA VAL A 877 43.40 -12.38 22.78
C VAL A 877 43.42 -11.17 23.71
#